data_AF-A0A7Y5AN32-F1
#
_entry.id   AF-A0A7Y5AN32-F1
#
_cell.length_a   1.000
_cell.length_b   1.000
_cell.length_c   1.000
_cell.angle_alpha   90.00
_cell.angle_beta   90.00
_cell.angle_gamma   90.00
#
_symmetry.space_group_name_H-M   'P 1'
#
loop_
_entity.id
_entity.type
_entity.pdbx_description
1 polymer ?
#
loop_
_entity_poly.entity_id
_entity_poly.type
_entity_poly.pdbx_seq_one_letter_code
_entity_poly.pdbx_strand_id
1 'polypeptide(L)'
;MSLKNNLSVMLVATIGLYGCNDNYDENNIEEPQISYTITALAGAGGEVTPESGLVISGQQATVTITADTGYAIAAVTGCGGSLSGDTYTTAAVTEDCIVTATFSPPVMVTSVASVGGSITPATQTLAPGSTATLTVTADSGYNIGSVAGCGGTLSGNSYTTAALSANCAVTASFSLEAAVAPAVTVTSTAGAGGTISPASQTLDQGDTASLTVTANAGFTIDSVSGCGGSLAGANYTTTELFTNCAVSATFRALYTVTGAAGVGGSINPATQNVAEGDTAILTVTPDSGYYVNSISGCDGTLDLGTNYTSAAVIANCAVNVTFAERTTVFAGGSQSCVILADGNAKCWGQNSSGQLGVLSFSLTAKGDEIGESPVTNTTIDLPDPGLTINDISVGSQHACAILNDRNLYCWGEGQNGQTGLGINSDRKAMTSAINFDSEPVAEVSVNGQHSCARLENNEVYCWGLNSSGELGTGDFSTLYIPSGNVVLADTPVQIATGAAHSCARLINNTVYCWGDNSSGQLGDNNGGVDSPTPSQITLPVGTVLDIDSGGLFGCMIIDTNVYCWGENGSGQLGNNDGTNTDLDVLSFALNLGGAIPVKLALGGEHACVLTSVGTVYCWGESDAGQTGQNDVTDDLAPLLLNFGAYTVTDIDAGNDHTCVRLLPDDALDTSRPIRCWGEGGVGQLGLENPSDIGDDEVIDNDAFNLNF
;
A
#
# COMPACT_ATOMS: atom_id res chain seq x y z
N MET A 1 51.70 -69.69 -83.46
CA MET A 1 51.32 -70.60 -84.56
C MET A 1 51.86 -71.98 -84.22
N SER A 2 50.95 -72.96 -84.12
CA SER A 2 51.17 -74.40 -84.29
C SER A 2 52.35 -75.15 -83.64
N LEU A 3 51.91 -76.21 -82.95
CA LEU A 3 52.40 -77.60 -83.03
C LEU A 3 53.62 -78.04 -82.20
N LYS A 4 53.27 -78.96 -81.28
CA LYS A 4 53.71 -80.36 -81.19
C LYS A 4 55.21 -80.69 -80.98
N ASN A 5 55.37 -81.54 -79.96
CA ASN A 5 55.95 -82.90 -79.98
C ASN A 5 57.31 -83.14 -79.33
N ASN A 6 57.33 -84.33 -78.68
CA ASN A 6 58.43 -85.30 -78.55
C ASN A 6 59.47 -85.04 -77.45
N LEU A 7 60.06 -86.03 -76.76
CA LEU A 7 59.91 -87.50 -76.60
C LEU A 7 61.11 -87.94 -75.71
N SER A 8 60.99 -89.06 -74.97
CA SER A 8 62.03 -90.05 -74.59
C SER A 8 62.06 -90.37 -73.08
N VAL A 9 62.32 -91.57 -72.54
CA VAL A 9 62.47 -93.00 -72.96
C VAL A 9 62.82 -93.81 -71.68
N MET A 10 62.65 -95.15 -71.75
CA MET A 10 63.15 -96.28 -70.92
C MET A 10 62.20 -96.85 -69.83
N LEU A 11 61.52 -98.01 -70.04
CA LEU A 11 61.95 -99.44 -69.93
C LEU A 11 62.31 -99.84 -68.48
N VAL A 12 61.80 -100.93 -67.86
CA VAL A 12 61.97 -102.36 -68.19
C VAL A 12 60.84 -103.22 -67.57
N ALA A 13 60.51 -104.33 -68.24
CA ALA A 13 59.54 -105.38 -67.91
C ALA A 13 60.08 -106.51 -66.99
N THR A 14 59.19 -107.31 -66.37
CA THR A 14 59.09 -108.80 -66.48
C THR A 14 58.01 -109.37 -65.51
N ILE A 15 56.95 -110.00 -66.01
CA ILE A 15 56.64 -111.46 -66.16
C ILE A 15 56.17 -112.17 -64.86
N GLY A 16 54.99 -112.81 -64.95
CA GLY A 16 54.53 -113.87 -64.04
C GLY A 16 53.17 -114.45 -64.45
N LEU A 17 53.20 -115.61 -65.12
CA LEU A 17 52.07 -116.42 -65.59
C LEU A 17 51.17 -116.99 -64.47
N TYR A 18 49.97 -117.45 -64.85
CA TYR A 18 49.25 -118.71 -64.49
C TYR A 18 47.75 -118.41 -64.67
N GLY A 19 46.91 -119.20 -65.36
CA GLY A 19 46.96 -120.53 -65.95
C GLY A 19 45.49 -120.94 -66.20
N CYS A 20 45.24 -121.61 -67.32
CA CYS A 20 43.94 -122.05 -67.82
C CYS A 20 43.08 -122.83 -66.80
N ASN A 21 41.74 -122.81 -66.95
CA ASN A 21 41.04 -124.02 -67.43
C ASN A 21 39.58 -123.78 -67.85
N ASP A 22 39.18 -124.63 -68.80
CA ASP A 22 37.91 -124.73 -69.51
C ASP A 22 36.67 -124.97 -68.64
N ASN A 23 35.52 -124.41 -69.04
CA ASN A 23 34.40 -125.22 -69.60
C ASN A 23 33.14 -124.37 -69.85
N TYR A 24 32.65 -124.50 -71.09
CA TYR A 24 31.27 -124.41 -71.58
C TYR A 24 30.14 -124.14 -70.56
N ASP A 25 29.21 -123.24 -70.89
CA ASP A 25 27.94 -123.68 -71.50
C ASP A 25 27.17 -122.52 -72.16
N GLU A 26 26.46 -122.85 -73.24
CA GLU A 26 25.63 -121.96 -74.05
C GLU A 26 24.25 -121.70 -73.40
N ASN A 27 23.64 -120.56 -73.77
CA ASN A 27 22.23 -120.16 -73.67
C ASN A 27 21.83 -119.10 -72.63
N ASN A 28 21.86 -117.81 -73.01
CA ASN A 28 20.75 -116.88 -72.75
C ASN A 28 20.83 -115.61 -73.66
N ILE A 29 19.75 -115.27 -74.37
CA ILE A 29 19.63 -114.08 -75.23
C ILE A 29 18.86 -112.99 -74.46
N GLU A 30 19.41 -111.78 -74.34
CA GLU A 30 18.67 -110.54 -74.01
C GLU A 30 18.98 -109.44 -75.04
N GLU A 31 17.95 -108.71 -75.49
CA GLU A 31 18.09 -107.56 -76.41
C GLU A 31 18.80 -106.36 -75.75
N PRO A 32 19.63 -105.57 -76.47
CA PRO A 32 20.33 -104.43 -75.88
C PRO A 32 19.40 -103.25 -75.60
N GLN A 33 19.34 -102.80 -74.35
CA GLN A 33 18.65 -101.56 -73.91
C GLN A 33 19.50 -100.31 -74.22
N ILE A 34 18.87 -99.23 -74.70
CA ILE A 34 19.55 -97.94 -74.98
C ILE A 34 19.59 -97.09 -73.69
N SER A 35 20.78 -96.64 -73.30
CA SER A 35 21.01 -95.76 -72.14
C SER A 35 21.68 -94.45 -72.52
N TYR A 36 21.31 -93.36 -71.84
CA TYR A 36 21.88 -92.01 -71.98
C TYR A 36 22.64 -91.60 -70.72
N THR A 37 23.62 -90.71 -70.87
CA THR A 37 24.47 -90.21 -69.79
C THR A 37 23.92 -88.90 -69.25
N ILE A 38 23.73 -88.82 -67.94
CA ILE A 38 23.55 -87.56 -67.23
C ILE A 38 24.87 -87.17 -66.57
N THR A 39 25.28 -85.92 -66.76
CA THR A 39 26.45 -85.33 -66.08
C THR A 39 25.97 -84.20 -65.17
N ALA A 40 26.37 -84.21 -63.90
CA ALA A 40 26.07 -83.16 -62.95
C ALA A 40 27.32 -82.32 -62.66
N LEU A 41 27.18 -80.99 -62.69
CA LEU A 41 28.25 -80.04 -62.43
C LEU A 41 27.87 -79.11 -61.26
N ALA A 42 28.78 -78.96 -60.30
CA ALA A 42 28.66 -77.99 -59.22
C ALA A 42 29.50 -76.73 -59.51
N GLY A 43 28.92 -75.55 -59.32
CA GLY A 43 29.66 -74.29 -59.23
C GLY A 43 30.42 -74.18 -57.89
N ALA A 44 31.28 -73.17 -57.76
CA ALA A 44 32.01 -72.95 -56.50
C ALA A 44 31.06 -72.72 -55.32
N GLY A 45 31.31 -73.38 -54.19
CA GLY A 45 30.50 -73.28 -52.97
C GLY A 45 29.55 -74.45 -52.71
N GLY A 46 29.73 -75.59 -53.40
CA GLY A 46 29.09 -76.85 -53.07
C GLY A 46 29.43 -77.97 -54.05
N GLU A 47 28.82 -79.13 -53.84
CA GLU A 47 29.08 -80.38 -54.56
C GLU A 47 27.79 -81.03 -55.07
N VAL A 48 27.90 -81.90 -56.08
CA VAL A 48 26.77 -82.67 -56.65
C VAL A 48 27.09 -84.17 -56.70
N THR A 49 26.10 -85.03 -56.49
CA THR A 49 26.31 -86.49 -56.49
C THR A 49 25.09 -87.26 -57.02
N PRO A 50 25.24 -88.22 -57.96
CA PRO A 50 26.48 -88.57 -58.66
C PRO A 50 26.86 -87.54 -59.73
N GLU A 51 28.17 -87.33 -59.95
CA GLU A 51 28.69 -86.41 -60.98
C GLU A 51 28.40 -86.90 -62.42
N SER A 52 28.22 -88.20 -62.61
CA SER A 52 27.67 -88.75 -63.84
C SER A 52 27.00 -90.11 -63.62
N GLY A 53 26.07 -90.50 -64.50
CA GLY A 53 25.42 -91.81 -64.47
C GLY A 53 24.69 -92.15 -65.77
N LEU A 54 24.60 -93.45 -66.08
CA LEU A 54 23.82 -93.96 -67.22
C LEU A 54 22.38 -94.25 -66.78
N VAL A 55 21.42 -93.77 -67.57
CA VAL A 55 19.99 -93.88 -67.33
C VAL A 55 19.34 -94.52 -68.55
N ILE A 56 18.50 -95.54 -68.34
CA ILE A 56 17.78 -96.20 -69.43
C ILE A 56 16.80 -95.18 -70.04
N SER A 57 16.74 -95.14 -71.39
CA SER A 57 15.85 -94.25 -72.12
C SER A 57 14.41 -94.27 -71.57
N GLY A 58 13.88 -93.11 -71.22
CA GLY A 58 12.54 -92.92 -70.66
C GLY A 58 12.43 -92.93 -69.12
N GLN A 59 13.52 -93.22 -68.38
CA GLN A 59 13.54 -93.11 -66.91
C GLN A 59 14.07 -91.75 -66.42
N GLN A 60 13.79 -91.40 -65.16
CA GLN A 60 14.30 -90.18 -64.50
C GLN A 60 15.56 -90.51 -63.69
N ALA A 61 16.41 -89.50 -63.46
CA ALA A 61 17.54 -89.58 -62.53
C ALA A 61 17.43 -88.53 -61.43
N THR A 62 18.12 -88.79 -60.33
CA THR A 62 18.21 -87.87 -59.19
C THR A 62 19.65 -87.50 -58.93
N VAL A 63 19.90 -86.20 -58.74
CA VAL A 63 21.20 -85.63 -58.34
C VAL A 63 21.01 -84.93 -57.00
N THR A 64 21.82 -85.28 -56.01
CA THR A 64 21.84 -84.59 -54.71
C THR A 64 22.82 -83.42 -54.77
N ILE A 65 22.42 -82.26 -54.25
CA ILE A 65 23.14 -80.98 -54.28
C ILE A 65 23.45 -80.59 -52.83
N THR A 66 24.73 -80.51 -52.48
CA THR A 66 25.15 -80.17 -51.11
C THR A 66 25.90 -78.84 -51.13
N ALA A 67 25.39 -77.83 -50.43
CA ALA A 67 26.09 -76.55 -50.30
C ALA A 67 27.21 -76.61 -49.24
N ASP A 68 28.34 -75.95 -49.51
CA ASP A 68 29.42 -75.79 -48.52
C ASP A 68 28.94 -74.98 -47.30
N THR A 69 29.64 -75.11 -46.17
CA THR A 69 29.24 -74.44 -44.93
C THR A 69 29.14 -72.91 -45.12
N GLY A 70 27.95 -72.35 -44.90
CA GLY A 70 27.65 -70.92 -45.06
C GLY A 70 27.21 -70.49 -46.46
N TYR A 71 27.36 -71.36 -47.46
CA TYR A 71 26.77 -71.15 -48.78
C TYR A 71 25.32 -71.63 -48.80
N ALA A 72 24.53 -71.11 -49.74
CA ALA A 72 23.16 -71.57 -50.00
C ALA A 72 23.00 -71.94 -51.47
N ILE A 73 22.21 -72.97 -51.77
CA ILE A 73 21.87 -73.35 -53.16
C ILE A 73 21.13 -72.16 -53.80
N ALA A 74 21.75 -71.57 -54.82
CA ALA A 74 21.21 -70.41 -55.52
C ALA A 74 20.25 -70.84 -56.65
N ALA A 75 20.66 -71.81 -57.46
CA ALA A 75 19.83 -72.40 -58.50
C ALA A 75 20.36 -73.77 -58.94
N VAL A 76 19.47 -74.63 -59.43
CA VAL A 76 19.83 -75.90 -60.09
C VAL A 76 19.02 -76.00 -61.38
N THR A 77 19.70 -76.17 -62.51
CA THR A 77 19.08 -76.14 -63.85
C THR A 77 19.61 -77.26 -64.74
N GLY A 78 18.85 -77.63 -65.78
CA GLY A 78 19.27 -78.64 -66.77
C GLY A 78 18.43 -79.93 -66.73
N CYS A 79 18.45 -80.70 -67.82
CA CYS A 79 17.70 -81.96 -67.96
C CYS A 79 16.17 -81.87 -67.66
N GLY A 80 15.58 -80.68 -67.79
CA GLY A 80 14.14 -80.45 -67.60
C GLY A 80 13.60 -80.76 -66.20
N GLY A 81 14.45 -80.84 -65.18
CA GLY A 81 14.10 -81.29 -63.84
C GLY A 81 13.63 -80.21 -62.86
N SER A 82 13.43 -80.61 -61.60
CA SER A 82 13.05 -79.72 -60.49
C SER A 82 13.81 -80.05 -59.19
N LEU A 83 14.08 -79.01 -58.38
CA LEU A 83 14.76 -79.13 -57.08
C LEU A 83 13.73 -79.20 -55.96
N SER A 84 13.85 -80.18 -55.07
CA SER A 84 13.10 -80.25 -53.82
C SER A 84 14.05 -80.55 -52.67
N GLY A 85 14.20 -79.59 -51.75
CA GLY A 85 15.29 -79.60 -50.77
C GLY A 85 16.64 -79.65 -51.48
N ASP A 86 17.42 -80.66 -51.17
CA ASP A 86 18.77 -80.86 -51.72
C ASP A 86 18.79 -81.88 -52.88
N THR A 87 17.63 -82.35 -53.35
CA THR A 87 17.56 -83.37 -54.42
C THR A 87 16.91 -82.81 -55.68
N TYR A 88 17.67 -82.81 -56.77
CA TYR A 88 17.22 -82.46 -58.11
C TYR A 88 16.80 -83.70 -58.88
N THR A 89 15.56 -83.76 -59.34
CA THR A 89 15.04 -84.89 -60.14
C THR A 89 14.84 -84.45 -61.58
N THR A 90 15.47 -85.14 -62.54
CA THR A 90 15.39 -84.83 -63.97
C THR A 90 14.04 -85.24 -64.57
N ALA A 91 13.70 -84.71 -65.74
CA ALA A 91 12.63 -85.31 -66.55
C ALA A 91 13.06 -86.68 -67.10
N ALA A 92 12.13 -87.41 -67.74
CA ALA A 92 12.43 -88.67 -68.42
C ALA A 92 13.53 -88.46 -69.48
N VAL A 93 14.62 -89.21 -69.36
CA VAL A 93 15.85 -88.98 -70.12
C VAL A 93 15.75 -89.68 -71.48
N THR A 94 15.80 -88.91 -72.57
CA THR A 94 15.76 -89.43 -73.95
C THR A 94 16.97 -89.05 -74.79
N GLU A 95 17.92 -88.32 -74.21
CA GLU A 95 19.23 -87.97 -74.77
C GLU A 95 20.21 -87.62 -73.62
N ASP A 96 21.51 -87.56 -73.91
CA ASP A 96 22.51 -87.13 -72.93
C ASP A 96 22.27 -85.67 -72.51
N CYS A 97 22.34 -85.36 -71.21
CA CYS A 97 22.07 -84.01 -70.71
C CYS A 97 22.90 -83.65 -69.45
N ILE A 98 22.97 -82.35 -69.15
CA ILE A 98 23.77 -81.82 -68.04
C ILE A 98 22.87 -81.13 -67.02
N VAL A 99 23.07 -81.43 -65.73
CA VAL A 99 22.50 -80.70 -64.57
C VAL A 99 23.57 -79.79 -63.99
N THR A 100 23.28 -78.51 -63.76
CA THR A 100 24.22 -77.53 -63.19
C THR A 100 23.64 -76.90 -61.93
N ALA A 101 24.40 -76.93 -60.83
CA ALA A 101 24.07 -76.25 -59.57
C ALA A 101 24.97 -75.03 -59.33
N THR A 102 24.40 -73.93 -58.82
CA THR A 102 25.11 -72.72 -58.42
C THR A 102 24.80 -72.36 -56.97
N PHE A 103 25.74 -71.70 -56.29
CA PHE A 103 25.65 -71.37 -54.86
C PHE A 103 25.92 -69.89 -54.58
N SER A 104 25.27 -69.34 -53.54
CA SER A 104 25.48 -67.97 -53.06
C SER A 104 26.44 -67.93 -51.86
N PRO A 105 27.40 -66.99 -51.81
CA PRO A 105 28.40 -66.93 -50.74
C PRO A 105 27.81 -66.47 -49.38
N PRO A 106 28.45 -66.81 -48.25
CA PRO A 106 28.00 -66.41 -46.92
C PRO A 106 28.04 -64.89 -46.69
N VAL A 107 27.16 -64.41 -45.80
CA VAL A 107 27.13 -63.04 -45.29
C VAL A 107 27.66 -62.96 -43.86
N MET A 108 28.26 -61.84 -43.49
CA MET A 108 28.92 -61.62 -42.20
C MET A 108 28.32 -60.44 -41.44
N VAL A 109 28.06 -60.64 -40.15
CA VAL A 109 27.72 -59.58 -39.19
C VAL A 109 28.91 -59.32 -38.27
N THR A 110 29.33 -58.06 -38.14
CA THR A 110 30.34 -57.63 -37.15
C THR A 110 29.70 -56.72 -36.10
N SER A 111 30.22 -56.73 -34.87
CA SER A 111 29.69 -55.89 -33.80
C SER A 111 30.76 -55.11 -33.03
N VAL A 112 30.43 -53.90 -32.60
CA VAL A 112 31.35 -52.99 -31.87
C VAL A 112 30.62 -52.30 -30.71
N ALA A 113 31.20 -52.33 -29.52
CA ALA A 113 30.71 -51.66 -28.31
C ALA A 113 31.57 -50.44 -27.95
N SER A 114 30.97 -49.37 -27.43
CA SER A 114 31.71 -48.30 -26.73
C SER A 114 32.22 -48.75 -25.37
N VAL A 115 33.05 -47.93 -24.71
CA VAL A 115 33.44 -48.13 -23.31
C VAL A 115 32.18 -48.21 -22.43
N GLY A 116 32.16 -49.14 -21.46
CA GLY A 116 31.06 -49.34 -20.51
C GLY A 116 30.16 -50.56 -20.77
N GLY A 117 30.51 -51.41 -21.73
CA GLY A 117 29.83 -52.69 -21.96
C GLY A 117 30.36 -53.47 -23.18
N SER A 118 29.64 -54.51 -23.59
CA SER A 118 30.06 -55.44 -24.65
C SER A 118 28.90 -56.00 -25.50
N ILE A 119 29.21 -56.47 -26.72
CA ILE A 119 28.30 -57.20 -27.62
C ILE A 119 28.92 -58.58 -27.95
N THR A 120 28.14 -59.66 -27.87
CA THR A 120 28.60 -61.03 -28.18
C THR A 120 27.60 -61.78 -29.08
N PRO A 121 28.04 -62.51 -30.13
CA PRO A 121 29.42 -62.61 -30.64
C PRO A 121 29.90 -61.34 -31.37
N ALA A 122 31.22 -61.13 -31.40
CA ALA A 122 31.85 -60.01 -32.12
C ALA A 122 31.74 -60.14 -33.65
N THR A 123 31.65 -61.36 -34.16
CA THR A 123 31.46 -61.66 -35.59
C THR A 123 30.67 -62.94 -35.76
N GLN A 124 29.74 -62.97 -36.73
CA GLN A 124 28.95 -64.15 -37.08
C GLN A 124 28.82 -64.28 -38.60
N THR A 125 29.06 -65.48 -39.14
CA THR A 125 28.92 -65.79 -40.58
C THR A 125 27.69 -66.67 -40.78
N LEU A 126 26.80 -66.28 -41.70
CA LEU A 126 25.49 -66.88 -41.89
C LEU A 126 25.20 -67.09 -43.38
N ALA A 127 24.29 -68.00 -43.70
CA ALA A 127 23.76 -68.13 -45.06
C ALA A 127 22.90 -66.89 -45.41
N PRO A 128 22.97 -66.38 -46.66
CA PRO A 128 22.11 -65.28 -47.10
C PRO A 128 20.63 -65.54 -46.81
N GLY A 129 19.92 -64.53 -46.32
CA GLY A 129 18.51 -64.60 -45.90
C GLY A 129 18.29 -64.95 -44.42
N SER A 130 19.34 -65.36 -43.70
CA SER A 130 19.26 -65.64 -42.25
C SER A 130 19.27 -64.35 -41.41
N THR A 131 18.80 -64.43 -40.16
CA THR A 131 18.93 -63.38 -39.14
C THR A 131 20.02 -63.73 -38.11
N ALA A 132 20.73 -62.72 -37.61
CA ALA A 132 21.69 -62.86 -36.51
C ALA A 132 21.07 -62.46 -35.17
N THR A 133 21.47 -63.09 -34.07
CA THR A 133 21.10 -62.68 -32.71
C THR A 133 22.35 -62.42 -31.88
N LEU A 134 22.44 -61.22 -31.30
CA LEU A 134 23.58 -60.70 -30.54
C LEU A 134 23.14 -60.35 -29.11
N THR A 135 23.95 -60.61 -28.09
CA THR A 135 23.69 -60.23 -26.70
C THR A 135 24.48 -58.97 -26.33
N VAL A 136 23.80 -57.97 -25.76
CA VAL A 136 24.37 -56.68 -25.32
C VAL A 136 24.39 -56.62 -23.79
N THR A 137 25.55 -56.40 -23.19
CA THR A 137 25.73 -56.42 -21.72
C THR A 137 26.42 -55.13 -21.27
N ALA A 138 25.83 -54.40 -20.32
CA ALA A 138 26.43 -53.23 -19.69
C ALA A 138 27.29 -53.64 -18.48
N ASP A 139 28.41 -52.93 -18.27
CA ASP A 139 29.28 -53.12 -17.10
C ASP A 139 28.64 -52.51 -15.84
N SER A 140 29.09 -52.91 -14.66
CA SER A 140 28.60 -52.36 -13.38
C SER A 140 28.78 -50.84 -13.33
N GLY A 141 27.70 -50.09 -13.04
CA GLY A 141 27.68 -48.63 -13.02
C GLY A 141 27.49 -47.98 -14.39
N TYR A 142 27.13 -48.75 -15.42
CA TYR A 142 26.77 -48.28 -16.74
C TYR A 142 25.39 -48.80 -17.17
N ASN A 143 24.65 -48.00 -17.94
CA ASN A 143 23.39 -48.37 -18.57
C ASN A 143 23.54 -48.50 -20.09
N ILE A 144 22.77 -49.38 -20.73
CA ILE A 144 22.70 -49.48 -22.21
C ILE A 144 22.07 -48.19 -22.74
N GLY A 145 22.83 -47.41 -23.52
CA GLY A 145 22.37 -46.16 -24.12
C GLY A 145 21.59 -46.40 -25.41
N SER A 146 22.21 -47.01 -26.42
CA SER A 146 21.56 -47.32 -27.71
C SER A 146 22.23 -48.50 -28.42
N VAL A 147 21.46 -49.24 -29.22
CA VAL A 147 21.95 -50.35 -30.06
C VAL A 147 21.34 -50.22 -31.46
N ALA A 148 22.16 -50.21 -32.51
CA ALA A 148 21.71 -49.99 -33.89
C ALA A 148 22.56 -50.75 -34.92
N GLY A 149 21.95 -51.10 -36.06
CA GLY A 149 22.64 -51.73 -37.20
C GLY A 149 21.85 -52.90 -37.80
N CYS A 150 22.06 -53.20 -39.09
CA CYS A 150 21.46 -54.36 -39.77
C CYS A 150 19.94 -54.48 -39.70
N GLY A 151 19.25 -53.33 -39.56
CA GLY A 151 17.79 -53.24 -39.48
C GLY A 151 17.19 -54.02 -38.31
N GLY A 152 17.96 -54.29 -37.25
CA GLY A 152 17.54 -55.12 -36.13
C GLY A 152 16.77 -54.39 -35.03
N THR A 153 16.28 -55.17 -34.07
CA THR A 153 15.53 -54.67 -32.90
C THR A 153 16.12 -55.24 -31.61
N LEU A 154 16.14 -54.42 -30.55
CA LEU A 154 16.59 -54.83 -29.20
C LEU A 154 15.38 -55.21 -28.34
N SER A 155 15.43 -56.38 -27.71
CA SER A 155 14.47 -56.80 -26.70
C SER A 155 15.21 -57.31 -25.46
N GLY A 156 15.08 -56.58 -24.35
CA GLY A 156 15.95 -56.75 -23.19
C GLY A 156 17.42 -56.55 -23.59
N ASN A 157 18.23 -57.59 -23.44
CA ASN A 157 19.65 -57.59 -23.78
C ASN A 157 19.95 -58.34 -25.09
N SER A 158 18.94 -58.72 -25.87
CA SER A 158 19.10 -59.48 -27.11
C SER A 158 18.73 -58.63 -28.32
N TYR A 159 19.68 -58.45 -29.24
CA TYR A 159 19.51 -57.72 -30.50
C TYR A 159 19.41 -58.69 -31.68
N THR A 160 18.30 -58.68 -32.40
CA THR A 160 18.08 -59.57 -33.56
C THR A 160 18.03 -58.75 -34.84
N THR A 161 18.85 -59.09 -35.84
CA THR A 161 18.93 -58.38 -37.14
C THR A 161 17.76 -58.74 -38.06
N ALA A 162 17.54 -57.92 -39.10
CA ALA A 162 16.71 -58.33 -40.24
C ALA A 162 17.41 -59.44 -41.07
N ALA A 163 16.68 -60.07 -41.99
CA ALA A 163 17.22 -61.07 -42.92
C ALA A 163 18.34 -60.46 -43.78
N LEU A 164 19.51 -61.10 -43.78
CA LEU A 164 20.73 -60.51 -44.32
C LEU A 164 20.93 -60.86 -45.79
N SER A 165 20.99 -59.85 -46.66
CA SER A 165 21.34 -60.01 -48.08
C SER A 165 22.79 -59.61 -48.41
N ALA A 166 23.50 -58.98 -47.46
CA ALA A 166 24.90 -58.57 -47.57
C ALA A 166 25.54 -58.44 -46.18
N ASN A 167 26.86 -58.27 -46.13
CA ASN A 167 27.60 -58.02 -44.89
C ASN A 167 27.13 -56.74 -44.19
N CYS A 168 27.09 -56.73 -42.85
CA CYS A 168 26.57 -55.62 -42.08
C CYS A 168 27.20 -55.50 -40.67
N ALA A 169 27.12 -54.33 -40.04
CA ALA A 169 27.65 -54.07 -38.70
C ALA A 169 26.59 -53.59 -37.70
N VAL A 170 26.75 -53.97 -36.42
CA VAL A 170 25.91 -53.56 -35.27
C VAL A 170 26.76 -52.81 -34.24
N THR A 171 26.29 -51.68 -33.73
CA THR A 171 26.96 -50.87 -32.72
C THR A 171 26.12 -50.70 -31.45
N ALA A 172 26.76 -50.63 -30.28
CA ALA A 172 26.12 -50.31 -28.99
C ALA A 172 26.89 -49.23 -28.21
N SER A 173 26.16 -48.37 -27.50
CA SER A 173 26.69 -47.33 -26.62
C SER A 173 26.24 -47.48 -25.16
N PHE A 174 27.06 -47.01 -24.21
CA PHE A 174 26.83 -47.12 -22.76
C PHE A 174 27.11 -45.79 -22.04
N SER A 175 26.36 -45.48 -20.97
CA SER A 175 26.52 -44.25 -20.16
C SER A 175 26.61 -44.54 -18.66
N LEU A 176 27.44 -43.78 -17.93
CA LEU A 176 27.63 -43.90 -16.48
C LEU A 176 26.33 -43.62 -15.70
N GLU A 177 26.15 -44.36 -14.61
CA GLU A 177 25.11 -44.19 -13.59
C GLU A 177 25.56 -43.12 -12.56
N ALA A 178 24.73 -42.09 -12.28
CA ALA A 178 25.13 -40.93 -11.47
C ALA A 178 25.28 -41.25 -9.97
N ALA A 179 26.32 -40.70 -9.31
CA ALA A 179 26.59 -40.90 -7.89
C ALA A 179 25.70 -40.00 -6.99
N VAL A 180 25.23 -40.55 -5.86
CA VAL A 180 24.38 -39.89 -4.86
C VAL A 180 25.20 -38.90 -4.00
N ALA A 181 24.73 -37.66 -3.85
CA ALA A 181 25.37 -36.62 -3.02
C ALA A 181 25.18 -36.90 -1.51
N PRO A 182 26.09 -36.42 -0.64
CA PRO A 182 25.94 -36.57 0.83
C PRO A 182 24.82 -35.68 1.38
N ALA A 183 24.07 -36.20 2.35
CA ALA A 183 22.89 -35.56 2.91
C ALA A 183 23.20 -34.55 4.04
N VAL A 184 22.46 -33.45 4.08
CA VAL A 184 22.49 -32.38 5.09
C VAL A 184 21.10 -32.27 5.76
N THR A 185 21.06 -32.00 7.08
CA THR A 185 19.81 -31.88 7.84
C THR A 185 19.58 -30.47 8.39
N VAL A 186 18.38 -29.95 8.18
CA VAL A 186 17.86 -28.74 8.82
C VAL A 186 16.89 -29.15 9.93
N THR A 187 17.07 -28.58 11.12
CA THR A 187 16.14 -28.75 12.26
C THR A 187 15.46 -27.44 12.57
N SER A 188 14.20 -27.47 13.02
CA SER A 188 13.46 -26.25 13.33
C SER A 188 12.90 -26.25 14.76
N THR A 189 12.88 -25.09 15.40
CA THR A 189 12.34 -24.91 16.76
C THR A 189 11.45 -23.66 16.80
N ALA A 190 10.21 -23.83 17.21
CA ALA A 190 9.26 -22.74 17.38
C ALA A 190 9.13 -22.35 18.86
N GLY A 191 9.13 -21.06 19.16
CA GLY A 191 8.74 -20.54 20.47
C GLY A 191 7.24 -20.74 20.75
N ALA A 192 6.80 -20.34 21.94
CA ALA A 192 5.37 -20.33 22.27
C ALA A 192 4.62 -19.40 21.30
N GLY A 193 3.42 -19.81 20.85
CA GLY A 193 2.58 -19.00 19.97
C GLY A 193 2.64 -19.36 18.48
N GLY A 194 3.40 -20.37 18.07
CA GLY A 194 3.36 -20.85 16.69
C GLY A 194 4.12 -22.15 16.46
N THR A 195 4.32 -22.49 15.18
CA THR A 195 4.95 -23.73 14.73
C THR A 195 5.83 -23.50 13.49
N ILE A 196 6.79 -24.40 13.26
CA ILE A 196 7.56 -24.49 12.01
C ILE A 196 7.40 -25.90 11.45
N SER A 197 7.11 -26.03 10.16
CA SER A 197 6.92 -27.32 9.49
C SER A 197 7.71 -27.39 8.16
N PRO A 198 8.44 -28.49 7.90
CA PRO A 198 8.64 -29.64 8.79
C PRO A 198 9.57 -29.32 10.00
N ALA A 199 9.45 -30.12 11.07
CA ALA A 199 10.32 -30.03 12.26
C ALA A 199 11.79 -30.39 11.95
N SER A 200 11.99 -31.20 10.91
CA SER A 200 13.30 -31.55 10.36
C SER A 200 13.16 -31.89 8.88
N GLN A 201 14.15 -31.51 8.07
CA GLN A 201 14.23 -31.87 6.66
C GLN A 201 15.65 -32.33 6.33
N THR A 202 15.79 -33.39 5.53
CA THR A 202 17.07 -33.88 5.02
C THR A 202 17.12 -33.67 3.52
N LEU A 203 18.20 -33.07 3.03
CA LEU A 203 18.40 -32.60 1.67
C LEU A 203 19.79 -33.01 1.17
N ASP A 204 20.03 -32.95 -0.13
CA ASP A 204 21.37 -33.13 -0.67
C ASP A 204 22.20 -31.86 -0.45
N GLN A 205 23.52 -32.02 -0.29
CA GLN A 205 24.42 -30.88 -0.13
C GLN A 205 24.33 -29.92 -1.32
N GLY A 206 24.18 -28.62 -1.05
CA GLY A 206 23.97 -27.58 -2.06
C GLY A 206 22.51 -27.21 -2.30
N ASP A 207 21.55 -27.99 -1.80
CA ASP A 207 20.13 -27.65 -1.87
C ASP A 207 19.73 -26.59 -0.84
N THR A 208 18.54 -26.02 -1.03
CA THR A 208 17.87 -25.10 -0.08
C THR A 208 16.71 -25.80 0.60
N ALA A 209 16.46 -25.48 1.87
CA ALA A 209 15.27 -25.92 2.59
C ALA A 209 14.18 -24.85 2.52
N SER A 210 12.92 -25.30 2.47
CA SER A 210 11.74 -24.44 2.53
C SER A 210 10.90 -24.87 3.72
N LEU A 211 10.76 -24.00 4.70
CA LEU A 211 10.06 -24.24 5.95
C LEU A 211 8.85 -23.31 6.07
N THR A 212 7.68 -23.85 6.40
CA THR A 212 6.49 -23.05 6.67
C THR A 212 6.45 -22.65 8.14
N VAL A 213 6.44 -21.35 8.42
CA VAL A 213 6.27 -20.78 9.76
C VAL A 213 4.81 -20.34 9.91
N THR A 214 4.14 -20.82 10.95
CA THR A 214 2.71 -20.53 11.17
C THR A 214 2.50 -20.04 12.60
N ALA A 215 2.01 -18.80 12.74
CA ALA A 215 1.56 -18.29 14.02
C ALA A 215 0.20 -18.89 14.39
N ASN A 216 0.02 -19.21 15.67
CA ASN A 216 -1.26 -19.67 16.20
C ASN A 216 -2.27 -18.52 16.22
N ALA A 217 -3.57 -18.85 16.33
CA ALA A 217 -4.61 -17.84 16.50
C ALA A 217 -4.29 -16.93 17.71
N GLY A 218 -4.35 -15.61 17.51
CA GLY A 218 -3.99 -14.63 18.54
C GLY A 218 -2.49 -14.35 18.68
N PHE A 219 -1.66 -14.79 17.73
CA PHE A 219 -0.23 -14.51 17.69
C PHE A 219 0.20 -14.02 16.30
N THR A 220 1.32 -13.30 16.25
CA THR A 220 2.02 -12.94 15.01
C THR A 220 3.48 -13.42 15.07
N ILE A 221 4.11 -13.57 13.90
CA ILE A 221 5.53 -13.90 13.80
C ILE A 221 6.33 -12.64 14.20
N ASP A 222 7.17 -12.76 15.23
CA ASP A 222 8.04 -11.67 15.69
C ASP A 222 9.37 -11.71 14.94
N SER A 223 10.03 -12.87 14.95
CA SER A 223 11.27 -13.07 14.18
C SER A 223 11.46 -14.53 13.78
N VAL A 224 12.16 -14.73 12.67
CA VAL A 224 12.64 -16.03 12.19
C VAL A 224 14.10 -15.90 11.81
N SER A 225 14.95 -16.81 12.28
CA SER A 225 16.39 -16.75 12.07
C SER A 225 17.01 -18.13 11.97
N GLY A 226 18.14 -18.24 11.26
CA GLY A 226 18.95 -19.45 11.18
C GLY A 226 19.21 -19.92 9.75
N CYS A 227 20.25 -20.71 9.54
CA CYS A 227 20.59 -21.27 8.21
C CYS A 227 20.73 -20.22 7.07
N GLY A 228 21.03 -18.96 7.40
CA GLY A 228 21.21 -17.87 6.43
C GLY A 228 19.97 -17.48 5.62
N GLY A 229 18.78 -17.99 5.97
CA GLY A 229 17.58 -17.85 5.16
C GLY A 229 16.82 -16.53 5.32
N SER A 230 15.76 -16.39 4.53
CA SER A 230 14.85 -15.24 4.56
C SER A 230 13.38 -15.69 4.61
N LEU A 231 12.54 -14.89 5.28
CA LEU A 231 11.10 -15.11 5.38
C LEU A 231 10.37 -14.30 4.30
N ALA A 232 9.54 -14.97 3.50
CA ALA A 232 8.60 -14.35 2.57
C ALA A 232 7.19 -14.87 2.86
N GLY A 233 6.34 -14.02 3.45
CA GLY A 233 5.03 -14.43 3.95
C GLY A 233 5.18 -15.46 5.08
N ALA A 234 4.62 -16.65 4.90
CA ALA A 234 4.76 -17.77 5.83
C ALA A 234 5.92 -18.72 5.49
N ASN A 235 6.63 -18.51 4.38
CA ASN A 235 7.65 -19.45 3.91
C ASN A 235 9.07 -18.91 4.18
N TYR A 236 9.85 -19.67 4.93
CA TYR A 236 11.25 -19.39 5.22
C TYR A 236 12.14 -20.27 4.33
N THR A 237 12.92 -19.64 3.46
CA THR A 237 13.82 -20.34 2.54
C THR A 237 15.26 -20.14 2.99
N THR A 238 15.99 -21.23 3.20
CA THR A 238 17.42 -21.17 3.55
C THR A 238 18.28 -20.82 2.34
N THR A 239 19.53 -20.42 2.57
CA THR A 239 20.54 -20.46 1.51
C THR A 239 20.95 -21.91 1.22
N GLU A 240 21.79 -22.11 0.20
CA GLU A 240 22.39 -23.41 -0.09
C GLU A 240 23.11 -23.97 1.14
N LEU A 241 22.88 -25.25 1.42
CA LEU A 241 23.32 -25.89 2.66
C LEU A 241 24.51 -26.82 2.43
N PHE A 242 25.60 -26.56 3.14
CA PHE A 242 26.80 -27.40 3.11
C PHE A 242 27.04 -28.18 4.40
N THR A 243 26.33 -27.82 5.48
CA THR A 243 26.44 -28.42 6.83
C THR A 243 25.10 -28.34 7.54
N ASN A 244 24.87 -29.22 8.52
CA ASN A 244 23.65 -29.21 9.32
C ASN A 244 23.44 -27.86 10.01
N CYS A 245 22.20 -27.39 10.08
CA CYS A 245 21.88 -26.11 10.67
C CYS A 245 20.50 -26.12 11.35
N ALA A 246 20.21 -25.08 12.13
CA ALA A 246 18.94 -24.93 12.84
C ALA A 246 18.26 -23.60 12.48
N VAL A 247 16.94 -23.62 12.39
CA VAL A 247 16.06 -22.46 12.21
C VAL A 247 15.18 -22.29 13.45
N SER A 248 15.06 -21.07 13.96
CA SER A 248 14.21 -20.73 15.10
C SER A 248 13.24 -19.61 14.76
N ALA A 249 12.02 -19.69 15.31
CA ALA A 249 11.02 -18.63 15.21
C ALA A 249 10.48 -18.23 16.59
N THR A 250 10.21 -16.93 16.78
CA THR A 250 9.54 -16.37 17.95
C THR A 250 8.24 -15.68 17.55
N PHE A 251 7.31 -15.58 18.49
CA PHE A 251 5.96 -15.06 18.25
C PHE A 251 5.56 -14.11 19.39
N ARG A 252 4.78 -13.08 19.06
CA ARG A 252 4.15 -12.17 20.03
C ARG A 252 2.65 -12.34 20.02
N ALA A 253 2.01 -12.19 21.19
CA ALA A 253 0.56 -12.17 21.28
C ALA A 253 -0.01 -10.96 20.51
N LEU A 254 -1.21 -11.11 19.97
CA LEU A 254 -1.99 -10.03 19.38
C LEU A 254 -3.11 -9.64 20.33
N TYR A 255 -3.20 -8.34 20.62
CA TYR A 255 -4.29 -7.75 21.38
C TYR A 255 -5.14 -6.86 20.50
N THR A 256 -6.42 -6.78 20.84
CA THR A 256 -7.41 -6.00 20.09
C THR A 256 -7.66 -4.68 20.81
N VAL A 257 -7.50 -3.58 20.06
CA VAL A 257 -7.93 -2.24 20.44
C VAL A 257 -9.21 -1.92 19.69
N THR A 258 -10.28 -1.64 20.43
CA THR A 258 -11.59 -1.30 19.86
C THR A 258 -11.88 0.17 20.03
N GLY A 259 -12.20 0.86 18.94
CA GLY A 259 -12.65 2.25 18.95
C GLY A 259 -14.17 2.33 18.97
N ALA A 260 -14.73 3.13 19.87
CA ALA A 260 -16.14 3.49 19.90
C ALA A 260 -16.30 5.01 19.86
N ALA A 261 -17.10 5.49 18.92
CA ALA A 261 -17.44 6.89 18.76
C ALA A 261 -18.90 7.13 19.19
N GLY A 262 -19.12 8.19 19.97
CA GLY A 262 -20.45 8.73 20.25
C GLY A 262 -21.06 9.42 19.01
N VAL A 263 -22.25 9.99 19.18
CA VAL A 263 -22.90 10.82 18.15
C VAL A 263 -22.04 12.07 17.87
N GLY A 264 -21.90 12.48 16.61
CA GLY A 264 -21.15 13.68 16.22
C GLY A 264 -19.72 13.45 15.72
N GLY A 265 -19.38 12.21 15.37
CA GLY A 265 -18.09 11.90 14.76
C GLY A 265 -17.85 10.42 14.59
N SER A 266 -16.61 10.08 14.23
CA SER A 266 -16.19 8.71 13.93
C SER A 266 -14.79 8.41 14.45
N ILE A 267 -14.48 7.11 14.60
CA ILE A 267 -13.14 6.61 14.91
C ILE A 267 -12.77 5.50 13.92
N ASN A 268 -11.57 5.58 13.32
CA ASN A 268 -11.11 4.67 12.29
C ASN A 268 -9.63 4.29 12.49
N PRO A 269 -9.26 3.00 12.46
CA PRO A 269 -10.16 1.85 12.34
C PRO A 269 -11.01 1.64 13.60
N ALA A 270 -12.23 1.12 13.43
CA ALA A 270 -13.08 0.74 14.56
C ALA A 270 -12.48 -0.40 15.41
N THR A 271 -11.57 -1.18 14.82
CA THR A 271 -10.83 -2.23 15.53
C THR A 271 -9.45 -2.40 14.91
N GLN A 272 -8.42 -2.43 15.75
CA GLN A 272 -7.04 -2.67 15.35
C GLN A 272 -6.45 -3.81 16.18
N ASN A 273 -5.80 -4.77 15.52
CA ASN A 273 -4.99 -5.78 16.21
C ASN A 273 -3.54 -5.33 16.22
N VAL A 274 -2.93 -5.32 17.40
CA VAL A 274 -1.54 -4.89 17.61
C VAL A 274 -0.77 -5.97 18.36
N ALA A 275 0.52 -6.11 18.05
CA ALA A 275 1.37 -7.04 18.78
C ALA A 275 1.62 -6.52 20.20
N GLU A 276 1.78 -7.44 21.14
CA GLU A 276 2.12 -7.14 22.53
C GLU A 276 3.33 -6.21 22.62
N GLY A 277 3.15 -5.08 23.33
CA GLY A 277 4.16 -4.05 23.54
C GLY A 277 4.17 -2.93 22.49
N ASP A 278 3.46 -3.08 21.38
CA ASP A 278 3.32 -2.02 20.37
C ASP A 278 2.16 -1.07 20.70
N THR A 279 2.09 0.07 20.01
CA THR A 279 1.03 1.07 20.17
C THR A 279 0.00 0.99 19.03
N ALA A 280 -1.27 1.24 19.34
CA ALA A 280 -2.32 1.44 18.34
C ALA A 280 -2.43 2.92 17.96
N ILE A 281 -2.80 3.17 16.70
CA ILE A 281 -3.05 4.52 16.18
C ILE A 281 -4.44 4.52 15.55
N LEU A 282 -5.34 5.34 16.09
CA LEU A 282 -6.72 5.50 15.64
C LEU A 282 -6.95 6.95 15.23
N THR A 283 -7.56 7.17 14.08
CA THR A 283 -7.97 8.51 13.61
C THR A 283 -9.39 8.80 14.09
N VAL A 284 -9.57 9.94 14.74
CA VAL A 284 -10.81 10.44 15.32
C VAL A 284 -11.29 11.63 14.50
N THR A 285 -12.40 11.51 13.79
CA THR A 285 -12.90 12.56 12.91
C THR A 285 -14.26 13.05 13.41
N PRO A 286 -14.35 14.27 13.97
CA PRO A 286 -15.64 14.91 14.26
C PRO A 286 -16.46 15.10 12.97
N ASP A 287 -17.78 14.99 13.07
CA ASP A 287 -18.69 15.38 11.99
C ASP A 287 -18.72 16.92 11.89
N SER A 288 -19.20 17.46 10.75
CA SER A 288 -19.39 18.91 10.61
C SER A 288 -20.32 19.43 11.72
N GLY A 289 -19.96 20.55 12.34
CA GLY A 289 -20.69 21.09 13.48
C GLY A 289 -20.41 20.38 14.81
N TYR A 290 -19.37 19.54 14.92
CA TYR A 290 -18.96 18.90 16.17
C TYR A 290 -17.46 19.08 16.46
N TYR A 291 -17.06 18.86 17.72
CA TYR A 291 -15.67 18.74 18.15
C TYR A 291 -15.49 17.56 19.11
N VAL A 292 -14.25 17.09 19.30
CA VAL A 292 -13.94 16.02 20.28
C VAL A 292 -14.11 16.58 21.69
N ASN A 293 -15.16 16.15 22.39
CA ASN A 293 -15.47 16.58 23.75
C ASN A 293 -14.62 15.84 24.79
N SER A 294 -14.45 14.54 24.61
CA SER A 294 -13.57 13.74 25.49
C SER A 294 -13.14 12.47 24.79
N ILE A 295 -11.96 11.97 25.18
CA ILE A 295 -11.42 10.69 24.75
C ILE A 295 -10.86 9.96 25.96
N SER A 296 -11.10 8.66 26.06
CA SER A 296 -10.64 7.84 27.19
C SER A 296 -10.36 6.39 26.80
N GLY A 297 -9.52 5.72 27.60
CA GLY A 297 -9.25 4.28 27.51
C GLY A 297 -8.01 3.93 26.68
N CYS A 298 -7.35 2.82 27.02
CA CYS A 298 -6.03 2.43 26.48
C CYS A 298 -4.86 3.39 26.83
N ASP A 299 -5.02 4.24 27.85
CA ASP A 299 -4.00 5.12 28.43
C ASP A 299 -3.15 5.91 27.41
N GLY A 300 -3.79 6.35 26.33
CA GLY A 300 -3.16 7.04 25.21
C GLY A 300 -3.35 8.55 25.21
N THR A 301 -2.88 9.18 24.14
CA THR A 301 -2.93 10.62 23.93
C THR A 301 -3.43 10.95 22.53
N LEU A 302 -4.28 11.96 22.40
CA LEU A 302 -4.70 12.56 21.13
C LEU A 302 -3.72 13.69 20.77
N ASP A 303 -3.21 13.69 19.53
CA ASP A 303 -2.39 14.79 19.04
C ASP A 303 -3.22 16.04 18.71
N LEU A 304 -2.56 17.17 18.38
CA LEU A 304 -3.22 18.43 17.99
C LEU A 304 -4.06 18.31 16.70
N GLY A 305 -4.04 17.16 16.03
CA GLY A 305 -4.89 16.83 14.90
C GLY A 305 -6.01 15.89 15.32
N THR A 306 -6.02 14.70 14.70
CA THR A 306 -7.07 13.69 14.86
C THR A 306 -6.53 12.32 15.24
N ASN A 307 -5.22 12.15 15.52
CA ASN A 307 -4.66 10.82 15.78
C ASN A 307 -4.53 10.55 17.28
N TYR A 308 -5.25 9.54 17.73
CA TYR A 308 -5.10 8.96 19.06
C TYR A 308 -4.05 7.84 19.04
N THR A 309 -3.01 7.99 19.85
CA THR A 309 -1.96 6.97 20.04
C THR A 309 -2.10 6.33 21.41
N SER A 310 -2.32 5.01 21.48
CA SER A 310 -2.41 4.28 22.75
C SER A 310 -1.07 4.17 23.46
N ALA A 311 -1.07 3.85 24.76
CA ALA A 311 0.10 3.28 25.41
C ALA A 311 0.45 1.90 24.80
N ALA A 312 1.62 1.36 25.18
CA ALA A 312 2.03 0.01 24.81
C ALA A 312 0.97 -1.03 25.22
N VAL A 313 0.44 -1.76 24.26
CA VAL A 313 -0.72 -2.63 24.47
C VAL A 313 -0.27 -3.99 25.03
N ILE A 314 -0.77 -4.32 26.22
CA ILE A 314 -0.49 -5.57 26.94
C ILE A 314 -1.74 -6.41 27.23
N ALA A 315 -2.92 -5.90 26.85
CA ALA A 315 -4.21 -6.57 26.96
C ALA A 315 -5.21 -5.92 25.99
N ASN A 316 -6.33 -6.59 25.70
CA ASN A 316 -7.41 -5.97 24.95
C ASN A 316 -7.95 -4.74 25.68
N CYS A 317 -8.18 -3.65 24.96
CA CYS A 317 -8.67 -2.40 25.53
C CYS A 317 -9.62 -1.68 24.56
N ALA A 318 -10.35 -0.70 25.07
CA ALA A 318 -11.29 0.10 24.29
C ALA A 318 -10.97 1.59 24.43
N VAL A 319 -11.06 2.31 23.31
CA VAL A 319 -10.98 3.77 23.23
C VAL A 319 -12.40 4.29 22.99
N ASN A 320 -12.89 5.14 23.90
CA ASN A 320 -14.20 5.76 23.78
C ASN A 320 -14.03 7.25 23.52
N VAL A 321 -14.68 7.74 22.47
CA VAL A 321 -14.69 9.16 22.10
C VAL A 321 -16.11 9.69 22.20
N THR A 322 -16.28 10.86 22.82
CA THR A 322 -17.52 11.63 22.78
C THR A 322 -17.31 12.90 21.99
N PHE A 323 -18.31 13.33 21.24
CA PHE A 323 -18.30 14.59 20.51
C PHE A 323 -19.37 15.52 21.07
N ALA A 324 -19.16 16.83 20.92
CA ALA A 324 -20.12 17.86 21.30
C ALA A 324 -20.40 18.80 20.13
N GLU A 325 -21.64 19.28 20.03
CA GLU A 325 -22.06 20.23 18.99
C GLU A 325 -21.38 21.57 19.16
N ARG A 326 -20.72 21.99 18.08
CA ARG A 326 -20.20 23.31 17.81
C ARG A 326 -21.38 24.21 17.39
N THR A 327 -22.18 24.62 18.36
CA THR A 327 -22.83 25.93 18.23
C THR A 327 -21.82 26.87 18.87
N THR A 328 -21.22 27.73 18.06
CA THR A 328 -20.25 28.71 18.53
C THR A 328 -20.91 30.07 18.45
N VAL A 329 -20.64 30.88 19.47
CA VAL A 329 -21.11 32.26 19.51
C VAL A 329 -19.99 33.16 19.06
N PHE A 330 -20.34 34.18 18.30
CA PHE A 330 -19.40 35.16 17.79
C PHE A 330 -19.93 36.55 18.04
N ALA A 331 -19.09 37.46 18.49
CA ALA A 331 -19.41 38.84 18.76
C ALA A 331 -18.36 39.71 18.06
N GLY A 332 -18.81 40.62 17.20
CA GLY A 332 -17.98 41.67 16.60
C GLY A 332 -18.38 43.04 17.12
N GLY A 333 -18.03 44.12 16.41
CA GLY A 333 -18.13 45.47 16.98
C GLY A 333 -19.51 45.82 17.56
N SER A 334 -20.58 45.64 16.77
CA SER A 334 -21.96 45.80 17.25
C SER A 334 -22.89 44.77 16.61
N GLN A 335 -22.35 43.58 16.35
CA GLN A 335 -23.06 42.47 15.73
C GLN A 335 -22.71 41.17 16.43
N SER A 336 -23.66 40.25 16.48
CA SER A 336 -23.50 38.93 17.08
C SER A 336 -23.97 37.88 16.09
N CYS A 337 -23.31 36.74 16.07
CA CYS A 337 -23.65 35.63 15.21
C CYS A 337 -23.60 34.30 15.98
N VAL A 338 -24.34 33.33 15.47
CA VAL A 338 -24.31 31.95 15.92
C VAL A 338 -24.25 31.01 14.72
N ILE A 339 -23.35 30.02 14.76
CA ILE A 339 -23.40 28.87 13.83
C ILE A 339 -24.34 27.82 14.44
N LEU A 340 -25.33 27.39 13.67
CA LEU A 340 -26.32 26.39 14.05
C LEU A 340 -25.82 24.97 13.75
N ALA A 341 -26.43 23.97 14.38
CA ALA A 341 -26.07 22.56 14.21
C ALA A 341 -26.28 22.03 12.77
N ASP A 342 -27.12 22.69 11.98
CA ASP A 342 -27.33 22.35 10.56
C ASP A 342 -26.26 22.96 9.62
N GLY A 343 -25.30 23.70 10.17
CA GLY A 343 -24.24 24.37 9.43
C GLY A 343 -24.65 25.71 8.81
N ASN A 344 -25.86 26.21 9.08
CA ASN A 344 -26.22 27.61 8.78
C ASN A 344 -25.76 28.53 9.92
N ALA A 345 -25.90 29.85 9.74
CA ALA A 345 -25.70 30.80 10.81
C ALA A 345 -26.80 31.86 10.83
N LYS A 346 -27.00 32.46 12.01
CA LYS A 346 -27.88 33.61 12.23
C LYS A 346 -27.04 34.73 12.81
N CYS A 347 -27.22 35.94 12.29
CA CYS A 347 -26.55 37.14 12.78
C CYS A 347 -27.59 38.23 13.11
N TRP A 348 -27.31 39.05 14.11
CA TRP A 348 -28.14 40.16 14.58
C TRP A 348 -27.28 41.31 15.11
N GLY A 349 -27.90 42.44 15.44
CA GLY A 349 -27.21 43.71 15.72
C GLY A 349 -27.21 44.67 14.53
N GLN A 350 -26.18 45.49 14.43
CA GLN A 350 -26.04 46.53 13.41
C GLN A 350 -26.00 45.97 11.98
N ASN A 351 -26.69 46.63 11.04
CA ASN A 351 -26.73 46.19 9.62
C ASN A 351 -26.63 47.33 8.60
N SER A 352 -26.15 48.51 8.97
CA SER A 352 -26.07 49.67 8.06
C SER A 352 -25.25 49.41 6.80
N SER A 353 -24.26 48.52 6.89
CA SER A 353 -23.34 48.14 5.82
C SER A 353 -23.64 46.74 5.25
N GLY A 354 -24.72 46.10 5.72
CA GLY A 354 -25.07 44.73 5.32
C GLY A 354 -24.26 43.65 6.03
N GLN A 355 -23.62 43.97 7.17
CA GLN A 355 -22.74 43.07 7.91
C GLN A 355 -23.45 41.85 8.53
N LEU A 356 -24.78 41.82 8.57
CA LEU A 356 -25.54 40.61 8.95
C LEU A 356 -25.62 39.56 7.83
N GLY A 357 -25.20 39.87 6.60
CA GLY A 357 -25.10 38.88 5.52
C GLY A 357 -26.43 38.39 4.95
N VAL A 358 -27.50 39.17 5.12
CA VAL A 358 -28.86 38.86 4.63
C VAL A 358 -29.28 39.82 3.51
N LEU A 359 -29.66 39.27 2.36
CA LEU A 359 -30.11 39.98 1.16
C LEU A 359 -31.56 40.49 1.28
N SER A 360 -32.36 39.91 2.17
CA SER A 360 -33.82 40.05 2.18
C SER A 360 -34.38 41.18 3.06
N PHE A 361 -33.55 42.05 3.65
CA PHE A 361 -34.03 43.10 4.58
C PHE A 361 -33.47 44.51 4.34
N SER A 362 -34.17 45.45 4.94
CA SER A 362 -33.71 46.80 5.27
C SER A 362 -32.32 46.77 5.91
N LEU A 363 -31.47 47.75 5.61
CA LEU A 363 -30.16 47.96 6.27
C LEU A 363 -30.31 48.48 7.71
N THR A 364 -31.36 48.03 8.39
CA THR A 364 -31.65 48.36 9.78
C THR A 364 -31.07 47.29 10.68
N ALA A 365 -30.74 47.71 11.90
CA ALA A 365 -30.43 46.82 12.99
C ALA A 365 -31.48 45.70 13.17
N LYS A 366 -31.05 44.64 13.87
CA LYS A 366 -31.89 43.51 14.25
C LYS A 366 -31.72 43.18 15.72
N GLY A 367 -32.83 43.01 16.40
CA GLY A 367 -32.86 42.60 17.81
C GLY A 367 -33.02 43.78 18.78
N ASP A 368 -33.15 45.00 18.27
CA ASP A 368 -33.44 46.24 19.01
C ASP A 368 -34.95 46.52 19.11
N GLU A 369 -35.78 45.87 18.28
CA GLU A 369 -37.23 46.04 18.27
C GLU A 369 -38.01 44.72 18.48
N ILE A 370 -39.25 44.84 19.00
CA ILE A 370 -40.18 43.71 19.17
C ILE A 370 -40.45 43.02 17.84
N GLY A 371 -40.28 41.70 17.81
CA GLY A 371 -40.46 40.87 16.62
C GLY A 371 -39.20 40.71 15.76
N GLU A 372 -38.04 41.17 16.25
CA GLU A 372 -36.75 41.03 15.59
C GLU A 372 -35.82 40.00 16.24
N SER A 373 -36.35 39.08 17.05
CA SER A 373 -35.54 38.07 17.74
C SER A 373 -34.66 37.27 16.77
N PRO A 374 -33.36 37.10 17.07
CA PRO A 374 -32.45 36.32 16.25
C PRO A 374 -32.86 34.85 16.15
N VAL A 375 -33.52 34.31 17.17
CA VAL A 375 -34.06 32.95 17.17
C VAL A 375 -35.03 32.74 16.00
N THR A 376 -35.84 33.75 15.69
CA THR A 376 -36.84 33.68 14.61
C THR A 376 -36.41 34.36 13.32
N ASN A 377 -35.27 35.06 13.30
CA ASN A 377 -34.79 35.76 12.11
C ASN A 377 -34.36 34.79 10.99
N THR A 378 -34.04 35.34 9.82
CA THR A 378 -33.51 34.57 8.71
C THR A 378 -32.03 34.23 8.91
N THR A 379 -31.64 33.02 8.51
CA THR A 379 -30.24 32.64 8.38
C THR A 379 -29.51 33.53 7.37
N ILE A 380 -28.19 33.63 7.49
CA ILE A 380 -27.36 34.33 6.51
C ILE A 380 -27.48 33.67 5.13
N ASP A 381 -27.40 34.47 4.07
CA ASP A 381 -27.57 33.98 2.70
C ASP A 381 -26.27 33.34 2.18
N LEU A 382 -26.28 32.01 2.08
CA LEU A 382 -25.18 31.23 1.52
C LEU A 382 -25.07 31.37 -0.01
N PRO A 383 -23.85 31.28 -0.57
CA PRO A 383 -23.65 31.43 -2.02
C PRO A 383 -24.33 30.31 -2.82
N ASP A 384 -24.38 29.09 -2.28
CA ASP A 384 -25.02 27.93 -2.90
C ASP A 384 -25.74 27.05 -1.85
N PRO A 385 -26.88 26.40 -2.18
CA PRO A 385 -27.69 25.63 -1.22
C PRO A 385 -27.05 24.38 -0.60
N GLY A 386 -25.88 23.95 -1.10
CA GLY A 386 -25.17 22.76 -0.62
C GLY A 386 -23.97 23.08 0.29
N LEU A 387 -23.67 24.37 0.48
CA LEU A 387 -22.57 24.81 1.32
C LEU A 387 -23.05 24.95 2.77
N THR A 388 -22.13 24.82 3.71
CA THR A 388 -22.35 25.04 5.14
C THR A 388 -21.18 25.83 5.71
N ILE A 389 -21.43 26.58 6.78
CA ILE A 389 -20.42 27.37 7.48
C ILE A 389 -19.67 26.45 8.43
N ASN A 390 -18.36 26.38 8.26
CA ASN A 390 -17.47 25.69 9.19
C ASN A 390 -16.99 26.63 10.30
N ASP A 391 -16.75 27.89 9.95
CA ASP A 391 -16.25 28.91 10.85
C ASP A 391 -16.66 30.32 10.39
N ILE A 392 -16.76 31.26 11.33
CA ILE A 392 -17.07 32.66 11.06
C ILE A 392 -16.22 33.54 11.98
N SER A 393 -15.74 34.66 11.46
CA SER A 393 -15.15 35.73 12.26
C SER A 393 -15.94 37.00 12.00
N VAL A 394 -16.26 37.71 13.07
CA VAL A 394 -17.20 38.83 13.07
C VAL A 394 -16.47 40.06 13.56
N GLY A 395 -16.23 41.02 12.66
CA GLY A 395 -15.45 42.21 12.95
C GLY A 395 -16.32 43.42 13.31
N SER A 396 -15.72 44.60 13.30
CA SER A 396 -16.39 45.86 13.64
C SER A 396 -17.56 46.18 12.70
N GLN A 397 -17.36 46.03 11.39
CA GLN A 397 -18.36 46.39 10.37
C GLN A 397 -18.43 45.40 9.20
N HIS A 398 -17.70 44.30 9.27
CA HIS A 398 -17.69 43.23 8.27
C HIS A 398 -17.55 41.88 8.97
N ALA A 399 -17.87 40.81 8.26
CA ALA A 399 -17.72 39.46 8.73
C ALA A 399 -17.21 38.58 7.59
N CYS A 400 -16.56 37.48 7.96
CA CYS A 400 -16.03 36.50 7.03
C CYS A 400 -16.36 35.09 7.50
N ALA A 401 -16.69 34.20 6.57
CA ALA A 401 -17.00 32.81 6.86
C ALA A 401 -16.18 31.86 5.97
N ILE A 402 -15.65 30.81 6.60
CA ILE A 402 -15.06 29.66 5.93
C ILE A 402 -16.16 28.62 5.74
N LEU A 403 -16.42 28.23 4.50
CA LEU A 403 -17.44 27.22 4.21
C LEU A 403 -16.84 25.80 4.17
N ASN A 404 -17.70 24.80 4.05
CA ASN A 404 -17.33 23.37 4.00
C ASN A 404 -16.50 22.96 2.77
N ASP A 405 -16.48 23.79 1.73
CA ASP A 405 -15.58 23.68 0.59
C ASP A 405 -14.19 24.31 0.83
N ARG A 406 -13.95 24.83 2.06
CA ARG A 406 -12.74 25.54 2.50
C ARG A 406 -12.46 26.86 1.79
N ASN A 407 -13.45 27.43 1.10
CA ASN A 407 -13.37 28.78 0.56
C ASN A 407 -13.78 29.82 1.61
N LEU A 408 -13.21 31.02 1.49
CA LEU A 408 -13.50 32.16 2.35
C LEU A 408 -14.40 33.18 1.65
N TYR A 409 -15.44 33.63 2.34
CA TYR A 409 -16.35 34.66 1.86
C TYR A 409 -16.44 35.77 2.90
N CYS A 410 -16.33 37.03 2.47
CA CYS A 410 -16.46 38.19 3.34
C CYS A 410 -17.55 39.16 2.86
N TRP A 411 -18.26 39.76 3.80
CA TRP A 411 -19.37 40.69 3.57
C TRP A 411 -19.40 41.77 4.66
N GLY A 412 -20.22 42.80 4.46
CA GLY A 412 -20.30 44.03 5.24
C GLY A 412 -19.62 45.21 4.56
N GLU A 413 -19.10 46.12 5.37
CA GLU A 413 -18.38 47.32 4.98
C GLU A 413 -17.18 46.99 4.07
N GLY A 414 -17.02 47.69 2.96
CA GLY A 414 -15.99 47.37 1.96
C GLY A 414 -15.14 48.54 1.49
N GLN A 415 -15.29 49.73 2.08
CA GLN A 415 -14.69 50.97 1.59
C GLN A 415 -13.15 50.96 1.64
N ASN A 416 -12.56 50.24 2.60
CA ASN A 416 -11.11 50.08 2.75
C ASN A 416 -10.60 48.75 2.19
N GLY A 417 -11.46 47.99 1.49
CA GLY A 417 -11.10 46.71 0.91
C GLY A 417 -11.10 45.54 1.89
N GLN A 418 -11.58 45.69 3.12
CA GLN A 418 -11.60 44.63 4.15
C GLN A 418 -12.38 43.36 3.75
N THR A 419 -13.21 43.43 2.70
CA THR A 419 -13.88 42.26 2.10
C THR A 419 -12.98 41.44 1.15
N GLY A 420 -11.84 41.96 0.71
CA GLY A 420 -10.83 41.22 -0.08
C GLY A 420 -11.20 40.96 -1.54
N LEU A 421 -12.25 41.61 -2.06
CA LEU A 421 -12.80 41.35 -3.40
C LEU A 421 -12.31 42.30 -4.50
N GLY A 422 -11.33 43.16 -4.21
CA GLY A 422 -10.78 44.13 -5.18
C GLY A 422 -11.69 45.31 -5.46
N ILE A 423 -12.56 45.65 -4.51
CA ILE A 423 -13.60 46.69 -4.60
C ILE A 423 -13.55 47.61 -3.38
N ASN A 424 -14.09 48.82 -3.52
CA ASN A 424 -14.20 49.81 -2.44
C ASN A 424 -15.67 50.12 -2.08
N SER A 425 -16.49 49.07 -1.99
CA SER A 425 -17.94 49.19 -1.75
C SER A 425 -18.45 48.04 -0.90
N ASP A 426 -19.48 48.30 -0.10
CA ASP A 426 -20.08 47.32 0.79
C ASP A 426 -20.62 46.09 0.04
N ARG A 427 -20.65 44.96 0.75
CA ARG A 427 -21.15 43.67 0.28
C ARG A 427 -22.18 43.15 1.24
N LYS A 428 -23.42 43.00 0.81
CA LYS A 428 -24.52 42.69 1.74
C LYS A 428 -24.71 41.18 2.02
N ALA A 429 -23.93 40.34 1.36
CA ALA A 429 -23.98 38.88 1.49
C ALA A 429 -22.74 38.22 0.86
N MET A 430 -22.60 36.91 1.06
CA MET A 430 -21.56 36.04 0.51
C MET A 430 -21.73 35.81 -1.00
N THR A 431 -21.34 36.79 -1.82
CA THR A 431 -21.56 36.71 -3.28
C THR A 431 -20.39 36.17 -4.07
N SER A 432 -19.17 36.18 -3.52
CA SER A 432 -17.97 35.73 -4.21
C SER A 432 -16.93 35.25 -3.22
N ALA A 433 -16.30 34.11 -3.51
CA ALA A 433 -15.16 33.63 -2.74
C ALA A 433 -13.94 34.53 -2.97
N ILE A 434 -13.14 34.70 -1.93
CA ILE A 434 -11.83 35.34 -2.00
C ILE A 434 -10.86 34.37 -2.68
N ASN A 435 -10.09 34.88 -3.64
CA ASN A 435 -9.15 34.06 -4.40
C ASN A 435 -7.78 33.97 -3.70
N PHE A 436 -7.44 32.78 -3.23
CA PHE A 436 -6.09 32.39 -2.75
C PHE A 436 -5.43 31.40 -3.72
N ASP A 437 -5.64 31.55 -5.03
CA ASP A 437 -5.10 30.69 -6.09
C ASP A 437 -5.41 29.19 -5.89
N SER A 438 -6.58 28.89 -5.32
CA SER A 438 -7.10 27.55 -4.96
C SER A 438 -6.52 26.90 -3.71
N GLU A 439 -5.77 27.64 -2.89
CA GLU A 439 -5.31 27.15 -1.59
C GLU A 439 -6.42 27.23 -0.54
N PRO A 440 -6.76 26.13 0.17
CA PRO A 440 -7.80 26.11 1.19
C PRO A 440 -7.50 27.01 2.40
N VAL A 441 -8.53 27.65 2.94
CA VAL A 441 -8.42 28.51 4.14
C VAL A 441 -8.58 27.68 5.40
N ALA A 442 -7.62 27.81 6.32
CA ALA A 442 -7.61 27.11 7.60
C ALA A 442 -8.30 27.91 8.71
N GLU A 443 -8.13 29.24 8.71
CA GLU A 443 -8.56 30.14 9.77
C GLU A 443 -8.71 31.57 9.21
N VAL A 444 -9.63 32.34 9.79
CA VAL A 444 -9.83 33.77 9.48
C VAL A 444 -10.00 34.56 10.78
N SER A 445 -9.42 35.75 10.83
CA SER A 445 -9.63 36.72 11.90
C SER A 445 -9.94 38.08 11.28
N VAL A 446 -11.03 38.70 11.74
CA VAL A 446 -11.43 40.05 11.34
C VAL A 446 -11.78 40.89 12.56
N ASN A 447 -11.41 42.16 12.53
CA ASN A 447 -11.86 43.13 13.53
C ASN A 447 -12.07 44.50 12.88
N GLY A 448 -11.12 45.44 13.01
CA GLY A 448 -11.30 46.84 12.64
C GLY A 448 -11.62 47.08 11.16
N GLN A 449 -10.63 47.49 10.37
CA GLN A 449 -10.80 47.77 8.94
C GLN A 449 -9.89 46.93 8.04
N HIS A 450 -9.41 45.82 8.59
CA HIS A 450 -8.61 44.80 7.90
C HIS A 450 -9.07 43.40 8.30
N SER A 451 -8.58 42.43 7.53
CA SER A 451 -8.88 41.02 7.68
C SER A 451 -7.59 40.24 7.46
N CYS A 452 -7.41 39.15 8.20
CA CYS A 452 -6.31 38.23 8.01
C CYS A 452 -6.83 36.80 7.89
N ALA A 453 -6.20 36.01 7.03
CA ALA A 453 -6.49 34.59 6.88
C ALA A 453 -5.20 33.78 6.88
N ARG A 454 -5.27 32.59 7.49
CA ARG A 454 -4.22 31.57 7.42
C ARG A 454 -4.70 30.43 6.55
N LEU A 455 -3.87 30.03 5.60
CA LEU A 455 -4.16 28.94 4.68
C LEU A 455 -3.69 27.60 5.24
N GLU A 456 -4.17 26.48 4.68
CA GLU A 456 -3.74 25.13 5.08
C GLU A 456 -2.26 24.85 4.81
N ASN A 457 -1.67 25.57 3.85
CA ASN A 457 -0.24 25.53 3.56
C ASN A 457 0.61 26.38 4.55
N ASN A 458 -0.05 27.01 5.54
CA ASN A 458 0.50 27.88 6.57
C ASN A 458 0.94 29.27 6.11
N GLU A 459 0.63 29.69 4.88
CA GLU A 459 0.76 31.10 4.48
C GLU A 459 -0.29 31.96 5.19
N VAL A 460 0.04 33.23 5.43
CA VAL A 460 -0.84 34.21 6.06
C VAL A 460 -0.97 35.41 5.16
N TYR A 461 -2.21 35.81 4.89
CA TYR A 461 -2.52 36.96 4.08
C TYR A 461 -3.38 37.91 4.89
N CYS A 462 -3.00 39.19 4.90
CA CYS A 462 -3.83 40.25 5.45
C CYS A 462 -4.18 41.26 4.35
N TRP A 463 -5.39 41.79 4.38
CA TRP A 463 -5.89 42.78 3.43
C TRP A 463 -6.85 43.76 4.11
N GLY A 464 -7.12 44.88 3.44
CA GLY A 464 -7.91 46.00 3.96
C GLY A 464 -7.07 47.25 4.16
N LEU A 465 -7.45 48.08 5.15
CA LEU A 465 -6.68 49.25 5.59
C LEU A 465 -5.26 48.83 5.99
N ASN A 466 -4.28 49.73 5.81
CA ASN A 466 -2.90 49.47 6.21
C ASN A 466 -2.17 50.74 6.70
N SER A 467 -2.90 51.73 7.21
CA SER A 467 -2.30 53.04 7.51
C SER A 467 -1.31 53.00 8.67
N SER A 468 -1.42 52.01 9.55
CA SER A 468 -0.50 51.77 10.67
C SER A 468 0.36 50.52 10.44
N GLY A 469 0.26 49.87 9.26
CA GLY A 469 1.03 48.67 8.96
C GLY A 469 0.32 47.37 9.38
N GLU A 470 -0.97 47.41 9.69
CA GLU A 470 -1.78 46.28 10.19
C GLU A 470 -1.79 45.04 9.28
N LEU A 471 -1.34 45.18 8.03
CA LEU A 471 -1.22 44.06 7.09
C LEU A 471 0.12 43.31 7.18
N GLY A 472 1.16 43.88 7.78
CA GLY A 472 2.44 43.17 8.00
C GLY A 472 3.26 42.90 6.74
N THR A 473 2.96 43.59 5.62
CA THR A 473 3.57 43.35 4.31
C THR A 473 4.86 44.14 4.05
N GLY A 474 5.33 44.91 5.04
CA GLY A 474 6.53 45.74 4.95
C GLY A 474 6.31 47.15 4.41
N ASP A 475 5.05 47.56 4.24
CA ASP A 475 4.64 48.90 3.84
C ASP A 475 3.31 49.31 4.51
N PHE A 476 2.82 50.52 4.19
CA PHE A 476 1.60 51.13 4.77
C PHE A 476 0.47 51.31 3.74
N SER A 477 0.47 50.50 2.68
CA SER A 477 -0.48 50.62 1.56
C SER A 477 -1.67 49.70 1.77
N THR A 478 -2.89 50.25 1.68
CA THR A 478 -4.14 49.49 1.68
C THR A 478 -4.16 48.44 0.56
N LEU A 479 -4.54 47.21 0.89
CA LEU A 479 -4.71 46.12 -0.08
C LEU A 479 -6.18 45.75 -0.22
N TYR A 480 -6.73 45.85 -1.43
CA TYR A 480 -8.14 45.51 -1.69
C TYR A 480 -8.36 44.03 -2.00
N ILE A 481 -7.27 43.27 -2.17
CA ILE A 481 -7.23 41.82 -2.35
C ILE A 481 -6.08 41.25 -1.51
N PRO A 482 -6.11 39.98 -1.07
CA PRO A 482 -5.01 39.35 -0.36
C PRO A 482 -3.85 39.03 -1.31
N SER A 483 -3.01 40.02 -1.62
CA SER A 483 -1.89 39.86 -2.57
C SER A 483 -0.50 39.86 -1.93
N GLY A 484 -0.40 40.00 -0.60
CA GLY A 484 0.87 40.03 0.14
C GLY A 484 0.89 38.97 1.24
N ASN A 485 1.84 38.05 1.17
CA ASN A 485 2.08 37.09 2.24
C ASN A 485 2.83 37.77 3.40
N VAL A 486 2.37 37.54 4.62
CA VAL A 486 3.01 38.00 5.86
C VAL A 486 4.17 37.07 6.18
N VAL A 487 5.38 37.63 6.27
CA VAL A 487 6.60 36.83 6.49
C VAL A 487 6.83 36.61 7.98
N LEU A 488 6.54 35.39 8.45
CA LEU A 488 6.76 34.94 9.81
C LEU A 488 7.99 34.02 9.91
N ALA A 489 8.57 33.92 11.11
CA ALA A 489 9.81 33.16 11.33
C ALA A 489 9.61 31.64 11.39
N ASP A 490 8.38 31.18 11.58
CA ASP A 490 8.00 29.77 11.73
C ASP A 490 6.51 29.59 11.38
N THR A 491 5.99 28.37 11.45
CA THR A 491 4.61 28.02 11.10
C THR A 491 3.58 28.67 12.03
N PRO A 492 2.68 29.55 11.52
CA PRO A 492 1.57 30.09 12.30
C PRO A 492 0.53 29.02 12.60
N VAL A 493 -0.03 29.09 13.81
CA VAL A 493 -1.08 28.17 14.29
C VAL A 493 -2.35 28.90 14.74
N GLN A 494 -2.26 30.20 14.99
CA GLN A 494 -3.39 31.08 15.32
C GLN A 494 -3.09 32.51 14.87
N ILE A 495 -4.11 33.22 14.39
CA ILE A 495 -4.06 34.66 14.07
C ILE A 495 -5.13 35.41 14.87
N ALA A 496 -4.81 36.64 15.27
CA ALA A 496 -5.72 37.55 15.96
C ALA A 496 -5.63 38.95 15.34
N THR A 497 -6.74 39.66 15.26
CA THR A 497 -6.82 41.02 14.71
C THR A 497 -7.51 41.95 15.70
N GLY A 498 -6.88 43.07 16.02
CA GLY A 498 -7.48 44.16 16.80
C GLY A 498 -7.99 45.28 15.91
N ALA A 499 -8.16 46.49 16.46
CA ALA A 499 -8.71 47.62 15.68
C ALA A 499 -7.78 48.07 14.54
N ALA A 500 -6.47 48.10 14.80
CA ALA A 500 -5.44 48.54 13.85
C ALA A 500 -4.10 47.78 14.01
N HIS A 501 -4.15 46.58 14.59
CA HIS A 501 -2.99 45.71 14.75
C HIS A 501 -3.39 44.25 14.53
N SER A 502 -2.40 43.39 14.31
CA SER A 502 -2.58 41.97 14.09
C SER A 502 -1.49 41.20 14.82
N CYS A 503 -1.81 39.99 15.26
CA CYS A 503 -0.90 39.10 15.96
C CYS A 503 -1.00 37.67 15.41
N ALA A 504 0.08 36.91 15.55
CA ALA A 504 0.12 35.49 15.23
C ALA A 504 0.91 34.72 16.29
N ARG A 505 0.36 33.60 16.74
CA ARG A 505 1.11 32.58 17.48
C ARG A 505 1.67 31.55 16.50
N LEU A 506 2.93 31.17 16.71
CA LEU A 506 3.62 30.16 15.93
C LEU A 506 3.74 28.82 16.69
N ILE A 507 3.96 27.73 15.96
CA ILE A 507 4.08 26.35 16.50
C ILE A 507 5.23 26.21 17.51
N ASN A 508 6.24 27.07 17.43
CA ASN A 508 7.39 27.09 18.33
C ASN A 508 7.15 27.91 19.62
N ASN A 509 5.89 28.26 19.92
CA ASN A 509 5.48 29.07 21.06
C ASN A 509 5.97 30.54 21.04
N THR A 510 6.40 31.05 19.89
CA THR A 510 6.65 32.50 19.73
C THR A 510 5.40 33.22 19.24
N VAL A 511 5.33 34.51 19.57
CA VAL A 511 4.25 35.41 19.14
C VAL A 511 4.87 36.58 18.39
N TYR A 512 4.24 36.95 17.28
CA TYR A 512 4.58 38.13 16.52
C TYR A 512 3.36 39.03 16.38
N CYS A 513 3.54 40.35 16.53
CA CYS A 513 2.49 41.35 16.28
C CYS A 513 2.99 42.46 15.36
N TRP A 514 2.09 43.09 14.62
CA TRP A 514 2.37 44.18 13.69
C TRP A 514 1.17 45.13 13.56
N GLY A 515 1.40 46.32 13.02
CA GLY A 515 0.42 47.40 12.91
C GLY A 515 0.67 48.55 13.88
N ASP A 516 -0.42 49.17 14.33
CA ASP A 516 -0.41 50.28 15.27
C ASP A 516 0.24 49.88 16.59
N ASN A 517 1.09 50.75 17.13
CA ASN A 517 1.73 50.55 18.44
C ASN A 517 1.60 51.77 19.33
N SER A 518 0.69 52.69 19.03
CA SER A 518 0.56 53.97 19.76
C SER A 518 0.31 53.80 21.26
N SER A 519 -0.21 52.63 21.67
CA SER A 519 -0.55 52.27 23.05
C SER A 519 0.34 51.13 23.60
N GLY A 520 1.34 50.67 22.85
CA GLY A 520 2.17 49.51 23.19
C GLY A 520 1.54 48.16 22.84
N GLN A 521 0.48 48.13 22.03
CA GLN A 521 -0.30 46.92 21.73
C GLN A 521 0.42 45.88 20.86
N LEU A 522 1.60 46.21 20.31
CA LEU A 522 2.44 45.18 19.68
C LEU A 522 3.22 44.36 20.69
N GLY A 523 3.38 44.87 21.92
CA GLY A 523 4.13 44.21 22.97
C GLY A 523 5.55 43.87 22.55
N ASP A 524 6.24 44.77 21.86
CA ASP A 524 7.56 44.51 21.30
C ASP A 524 8.67 45.39 21.92
N ASN A 525 8.34 46.22 22.92
CA ASN A 525 9.26 47.13 23.60
C ASN A 525 9.95 48.12 22.66
N ASN A 526 9.38 48.41 21.49
CA ASN A 526 9.99 49.32 20.53
C ASN A 526 9.65 50.80 20.80
N GLY A 527 9.02 51.09 21.94
CA GLY A 527 8.73 52.46 22.37
C GLY A 527 7.51 53.07 21.68
N GLY A 528 6.50 52.24 21.41
CA GLY A 528 5.22 52.65 20.83
C GLY A 528 5.29 53.07 19.36
N VAL A 529 6.20 52.46 18.60
CA VAL A 529 6.37 52.73 17.16
C VAL A 529 5.64 51.66 16.36
N ASP A 530 4.77 52.09 15.45
CA ASP A 530 4.06 51.23 14.51
C ASP A 530 5.03 50.36 13.70
N SER A 531 4.63 49.13 13.43
CA SER A 531 5.47 48.18 12.69
C SER A 531 4.73 47.62 11.47
N PRO A 532 5.15 47.94 10.24
CA PRO A 532 4.57 47.36 9.02
C PRO A 532 5.05 45.93 8.74
N THR A 533 5.88 45.35 9.63
CA THR A 533 6.35 43.96 9.55
C THR A 533 6.12 43.25 10.89
N PRO A 534 5.88 41.94 10.91
CA PRO A 534 5.81 41.17 12.15
C PRO A 534 7.00 41.43 13.08
N SER A 535 6.71 41.91 14.30
CA SER A 535 7.68 42.16 15.37
C SER A 535 7.49 41.10 16.46
N GLN A 536 8.59 40.51 16.94
CA GLN A 536 8.53 39.41 17.90
C GLN A 536 8.30 39.94 19.32
N ILE A 537 7.31 39.39 20.02
CA ILE A 537 7.11 39.64 21.45
C ILE A 537 8.13 38.83 22.27
N THR A 538 8.71 39.45 23.30
CA THR A 538 9.58 38.75 24.27
C THR A 538 8.72 38.13 25.37
N LEU A 539 8.60 36.80 25.40
CA LEU A 539 7.66 36.08 26.29
C LEU A 539 8.33 35.45 27.53
N PRO A 540 7.59 35.23 28.63
CA PRO A 540 7.92 34.27 29.67
C PRO A 540 8.11 32.86 29.08
N VAL A 541 8.85 32.01 29.79
CA VAL A 541 8.99 30.61 29.41
C VAL A 541 7.66 29.89 29.66
N GLY A 542 7.15 29.21 28.64
CA GLY A 542 5.96 28.38 28.71
C GLY A 542 5.42 28.04 27.33
N THR A 543 4.30 27.34 27.27
CA THR A 543 3.57 27.05 26.03
C THR A 543 2.45 28.07 25.86
N VAL A 544 2.43 28.76 24.73
CA VAL A 544 1.36 29.72 24.43
C VAL A 544 0.17 28.93 23.89
N LEU A 545 -0.96 28.97 24.60
CA LEU A 545 -2.15 28.16 24.32
C LEU A 545 -3.25 28.93 23.59
N ASP A 546 -3.36 30.23 23.86
CA ASP A 546 -4.32 31.11 23.20
C ASP A 546 -3.74 32.52 23.06
N ILE A 547 -4.18 33.25 22.03
CA ILE A 547 -3.90 34.68 21.84
C ILE A 547 -5.12 35.34 21.23
N ASP A 548 -5.45 36.51 21.74
CA ASP A 548 -6.54 37.33 21.20
C ASP A 548 -6.17 38.83 21.25
N SER A 549 -6.84 39.62 20.43
CA SER A 549 -6.57 41.05 20.23
C SER A 549 -7.86 41.85 20.37
N GLY A 550 -7.90 42.73 21.37
CA GLY A 550 -8.98 43.70 21.53
C GLY A 550 -8.75 44.94 20.67
N GLY A 551 -9.41 46.06 21.03
CA GLY A 551 -9.28 47.31 20.30
C GLY A 551 -7.82 47.78 20.18
N LEU A 552 -7.21 48.14 21.32
CA LEU A 552 -5.86 48.68 21.43
C LEU A 552 -4.98 47.92 22.43
N PHE A 553 -5.27 46.64 22.63
CA PHE A 553 -4.53 45.78 23.56
C PHE A 553 -4.62 44.31 23.10
N GLY A 554 -3.74 43.47 23.63
CA GLY A 554 -3.75 42.03 23.38
C GLY A 554 -3.60 41.25 24.68
N CYS A 555 -4.09 40.01 24.67
CA CYS A 555 -3.88 39.07 25.76
C CYS A 555 -3.49 37.70 25.22
N MET A 556 -2.80 36.92 26.04
CA MET A 556 -2.45 35.54 25.72
C MET A 556 -2.48 34.65 26.95
N ILE A 557 -2.69 33.36 26.71
CA ILE A 557 -2.57 32.31 27.72
C ILE A 557 -1.22 31.63 27.56
N ILE A 558 -0.41 31.64 28.62
CA ILE A 558 0.84 30.85 28.70
C ILE A 558 0.70 29.85 29.84
N ASP A 559 0.75 28.57 29.49
CA ASP A 559 0.48 27.43 30.38
C ASP A 559 -0.87 27.55 31.10
N THR A 560 -0.90 28.13 32.30
CA THR A 560 -2.11 28.32 33.11
C THR A 560 -2.34 29.77 33.52
N ASN A 561 -1.66 30.71 32.88
CA ASN A 561 -1.66 32.13 33.25
C ASN A 561 -2.10 32.99 32.08
N VAL A 562 -2.84 34.05 32.36
CA VAL A 562 -3.18 35.09 31.39
C VAL A 562 -2.22 36.25 31.54
N TYR A 563 -1.78 36.79 30.40
CA TYR A 563 -0.98 38.00 30.31
C TYR A 563 -1.60 38.94 29.29
N CYS A 564 -1.64 40.23 29.61
CA CYS A 564 -2.19 41.27 28.74
C CYS A 564 -1.21 42.44 28.60
N TRP A 565 -1.23 43.13 27.47
CA TRP A 565 -0.37 44.29 27.15
C TRP A 565 -1.11 45.28 26.24
N GLY A 566 -0.67 46.54 26.21
CA GLY A 566 -1.23 47.63 25.40
C GLY A 566 -1.91 48.73 26.23
N GLU A 567 -3.01 49.26 25.69
CA GLU A 567 -3.88 50.26 26.34
C GLU A 567 -4.44 49.73 27.66
N ASN A 568 -4.55 50.59 28.68
CA ASN A 568 -5.08 50.22 30.00
C ASN A 568 -5.89 51.35 30.66
N GLY A 569 -6.37 52.34 29.90
CA GLY A 569 -7.11 53.48 30.44
C GLY A 569 -8.35 53.08 31.26
N SER A 570 -8.95 51.94 30.91
CA SER A 570 -10.19 51.39 31.47
C SER A 570 -9.91 50.10 32.29
N GLY A 571 -8.63 49.77 32.55
CA GLY A 571 -8.25 48.58 33.29
C GLY A 571 -8.29 47.27 32.49
N GLN A 572 -8.39 47.33 31.16
CA GLN A 572 -8.49 46.16 30.25
C GLN A 572 -7.29 45.20 30.32
N LEU A 573 -6.19 45.58 30.97
CA LEU A 573 -5.08 44.66 31.24
C LEU A 573 -5.29 43.82 32.51
N GLY A 574 -6.24 44.15 33.38
CA GLY A 574 -6.63 43.36 34.55
C GLY A 574 -5.59 43.33 35.69
N ASN A 575 -4.60 44.23 35.64
CA ASN A 575 -3.44 44.26 36.53
C ASN A 575 -3.66 45.11 37.81
N ASN A 576 -4.91 45.50 38.10
CA ASN A 576 -5.30 46.36 39.20
C ASN A 576 -4.62 47.75 39.16
N ASP A 577 -4.34 48.24 37.95
CA ASP A 577 -3.95 49.61 37.65
C ASP A 577 -4.64 50.12 36.36
N GLY A 578 -4.40 51.39 36.01
CA GLY A 578 -4.94 52.03 34.80
C GLY A 578 -3.84 52.64 33.93
N THR A 579 -2.67 51.99 33.90
CA THR A 579 -1.50 52.48 33.15
C THR A 579 -1.19 51.62 31.95
N ASN A 580 -1.05 52.23 30.77
CA ASN A 580 -0.67 51.52 29.54
C ASN A 580 0.69 50.87 29.70
N THR A 581 0.84 49.66 29.18
CA THR A 581 2.11 48.92 29.29
C THR A 581 2.46 48.19 28.00
N ASP A 582 3.68 48.43 27.52
CA ASP A 582 4.24 47.79 26.32
C ASP A 582 4.67 46.34 26.64
N LEU A 583 5.48 46.09 27.68
CA LEU A 583 5.94 44.71 27.97
C LEU A 583 6.50 44.43 29.39
N ASP A 584 6.78 45.44 30.23
CA ASP A 584 7.35 45.22 31.58
C ASP A 584 6.40 44.44 32.55
N VAL A 585 5.16 44.14 32.09
CA VAL A 585 4.09 43.44 32.83
C VAL A 585 3.94 41.95 32.47
N LEU A 586 4.74 41.39 31.54
CA LEU A 586 4.82 39.91 31.45
C LEU A 586 5.45 39.26 32.71
N SER A 587 5.81 40.06 33.71
CA SER A 587 6.14 39.64 35.06
C SER A 587 4.92 39.39 35.98
N PHE A 588 3.71 39.80 35.56
CA PHE A 588 2.47 39.68 36.33
C PHE A 588 1.45 38.83 35.59
N ALA A 589 1.36 37.55 35.97
CA ALA A 589 0.23 36.71 35.61
C ALA A 589 -1.04 37.20 36.32
N LEU A 590 -2.14 37.31 35.58
CA LEU A 590 -3.43 37.66 36.17
C LEU A 590 -3.86 36.65 37.23
N ASN A 591 -4.37 37.16 38.35
CA ASN A 591 -4.81 36.32 39.46
C ASN A 591 -6.25 35.84 39.25
N LEU A 592 -6.40 34.62 38.73
CA LEU A 592 -7.70 33.95 38.55
C LEU A 592 -8.05 33.01 39.72
N GLY A 593 -7.45 33.20 40.90
CA GLY A 593 -7.72 32.36 42.08
C GLY A 593 -7.34 30.88 41.91
N GLY A 594 -6.44 30.57 40.97
CA GLY A 594 -6.05 29.20 40.62
C GLY A 594 -6.94 28.53 39.57
N ALA A 595 -7.89 29.24 38.97
CA ALA A 595 -8.63 28.75 37.81
C ALA A 595 -7.71 28.61 36.59
N ILE A 596 -7.96 27.58 35.77
CA ILE A 596 -7.15 27.28 34.59
C ILE A 596 -7.84 27.90 33.36
N PRO A 597 -7.28 28.95 32.74
CA PRO A 597 -7.85 29.58 31.56
C PRO A 597 -7.69 28.68 30.32
N VAL A 598 -8.67 28.72 29.41
CA VAL A 598 -8.67 27.90 28.18
C VAL A 598 -9.05 28.68 26.92
N LYS A 599 -9.76 29.81 27.04
CA LYS A 599 -10.12 30.67 25.91
C LYS A 599 -10.24 32.13 26.35
N LEU A 600 -9.66 33.03 25.59
CA LEU A 600 -9.80 34.49 25.70
C LEU A 600 -10.96 34.99 24.83
N ALA A 601 -11.55 36.12 25.24
CA ALA A 601 -12.49 36.89 24.45
C ALA A 601 -12.28 38.37 24.76
N LEU A 602 -11.68 39.12 23.84
CA LEU A 602 -11.34 40.53 24.01
C LEU A 602 -12.26 41.41 23.19
N GLY A 603 -12.85 42.40 23.86
CA GLY A 603 -13.63 43.43 23.23
C GLY A 603 -12.83 44.68 22.88
N GLY A 604 -13.53 45.80 22.76
CA GLY A 604 -12.92 47.11 22.47
C GLY A 604 -12.00 47.54 23.59
N GLU A 605 -12.56 47.61 24.80
CA GLU A 605 -11.87 48.05 26.02
C GLU A 605 -12.18 47.16 27.24
N HIS A 606 -12.68 45.93 27.04
CA HIS A 606 -12.85 44.92 28.08
C HIS A 606 -12.32 43.57 27.63
N ALA A 607 -12.08 42.68 28.58
CA ALA A 607 -11.61 41.33 28.30
C ALA A 607 -12.27 40.32 29.22
N CYS A 608 -12.46 39.12 28.69
CA CYS A 608 -12.98 37.98 29.42
C CYS A 608 -12.10 36.75 29.17
N VAL A 609 -12.13 35.81 30.12
CA VAL A 609 -11.49 34.52 30.00
C VAL A 609 -12.40 33.40 30.48
N LEU A 610 -12.56 32.38 29.64
CA LEU A 610 -13.21 31.12 29.95
C LEU A 610 -12.19 30.15 30.54
N THR A 611 -12.61 29.40 31.56
CA THR A 611 -11.80 28.42 32.27
C THR A 611 -12.19 26.98 31.90
N SER A 612 -11.28 26.03 32.17
CA SER A 612 -11.50 24.59 31.90
C SER A 612 -12.71 23.96 32.61
N VAL A 613 -13.27 24.64 33.61
CA VAL A 613 -14.45 24.20 34.37
C VAL A 613 -15.71 25.00 34.03
N GLY A 614 -15.67 25.81 32.96
CA GLY A 614 -16.83 26.56 32.49
C GLY A 614 -17.18 27.80 33.30
N THR A 615 -16.25 28.30 34.12
CA THR A 615 -16.37 29.62 34.78
C THR A 615 -15.74 30.72 33.93
N VAL A 616 -16.26 31.95 34.04
CA VAL A 616 -15.81 33.11 33.28
C VAL A 616 -15.37 34.22 34.23
N TYR A 617 -14.25 34.86 33.92
CA TYR A 617 -13.83 36.11 34.55
C TYR A 617 -13.83 37.21 33.48
N CYS A 618 -14.31 38.40 33.81
CA CYS A 618 -14.27 39.58 32.95
C CYS A 618 -13.70 40.79 33.69
N TRP A 619 -13.09 41.72 32.97
CA TRP A 619 -12.50 42.96 33.47
C TRP A 619 -12.39 44.03 32.37
N GLY A 620 -12.07 45.27 32.73
CA GLY A 620 -11.94 46.41 31.83
C GLY A 620 -13.13 47.37 31.90
N GLU A 621 -13.39 48.06 30.79
CA GLU A 621 -14.48 49.04 30.67
C GLU A 621 -15.82 48.40 31.01
N SER A 622 -16.64 49.09 31.81
CA SER A 622 -17.95 48.57 32.25
C SER A 622 -19.09 49.58 32.08
N ASP A 623 -18.89 50.67 31.35
CA ASP A 623 -19.88 51.76 31.22
C ASP A 623 -21.25 51.32 30.67
N ALA A 624 -21.30 50.27 29.84
CA ALA A 624 -22.52 49.65 29.31
C ALA A 624 -22.80 48.27 29.96
N GLY A 625 -22.09 47.92 31.03
CA GLY A 625 -22.21 46.64 31.72
C GLY A 625 -21.50 45.48 31.03
N GLN A 626 -20.61 45.71 30.05
CA GLN A 626 -20.00 44.68 29.20
C GLN A 626 -19.11 43.67 29.95
N THR A 627 -18.68 43.97 31.18
CA THR A 627 -18.04 43.01 32.10
C THR A 627 -19.03 42.14 32.87
N GLY A 628 -20.31 42.53 32.95
CA GLY A 628 -21.42 41.75 33.51
C GLY A 628 -21.56 41.80 35.03
N GLN A 629 -20.96 42.78 35.72
CA GLN A 629 -20.90 42.84 37.18
C GLN A 629 -22.11 43.48 37.87
N ASN A 630 -23.16 43.85 37.12
CA ASN A 630 -24.33 44.59 37.64
C ASN A 630 -23.91 45.98 38.17
N ASP A 631 -22.95 46.61 37.50
CA ASP A 631 -22.58 48.01 37.73
C ASP A 631 -21.93 48.62 36.47
N VAL A 632 -21.64 49.92 36.55
CA VAL A 632 -21.02 50.72 35.48
C VAL A 632 -19.61 51.20 35.85
N THR A 633 -18.92 50.50 36.74
CA THR A 633 -17.59 50.91 37.18
C THR A 633 -16.55 50.00 36.58
N ASP A 634 -15.56 50.58 35.90
CA ASP A 634 -14.46 49.83 35.31
C ASP A 634 -13.80 48.86 36.29
N ASP A 635 -13.64 47.63 35.82
CA ASP A 635 -13.07 46.53 36.56
C ASP A 635 -11.58 46.43 36.28
N LEU A 636 -10.77 46.99 37.17
CA LEU A 636 -9.31 46.97 36.98
C LEU A 636 -8.67 45.59 37.16
N ALA A 637 -9.43 44.56 37.56
CA ALA A 637 -8.95 43.20 37.79
C ALA A 637 -10.01 42.15 37.40
N PRO A 638 -9.62 40.92 37.02
CA PRO A 638 -10.56 39.85 36.68
C PRO A 638 -11.56 39.56 37.80
N LEU A 639 -12.86 39.74 37.50
CA LEU A 639 -13.96 39.42 38.40
C LEU A 639 -14.76 38.22 37.88
N LEU A 640 -15.08 37.30 38.80
CA LEU A 640 -15.82 36.08 38.50
C LEU A 640 -17.29 36.40 38.23
N LEU A 641 -17.81 35.91 37.10
CA LEU A 641 -19.23 35.96 36.76
C LEU A 641 -19.98 34.72 37.23
N ASN A 642 -21.26 34.92 37.59
CA ASN A 642 -22.16 33.85 37.99
C ASN A 642 -23.25 33.63 36.93
N PHE A 643 -23.43 32.38 36.52
CA PHE A 643 -24.45 31.95 35.55
C PHE A 643 -25.43 30.93 36.17
N GLY A 644 -25.50 30.86 37.50
CA GLY A 644 -26.49 30.08 38.21
C GLY A 644 -26.32 28.58 37.98
N ALA A 645 -27.34 27.94 37.38
CA ALA A 645 -27.36 26.51 37.09
C ALA A 645 -26.82 26.16 35.69
N TYR A 646 -25.95 27.02 35.15
CA TYR A 646 -25.34 26.84 33.84
C TYR A 646 -23.81 26.87 33.93
N THR A 647 -23.18 26.06 33.09
CA THR A 647 -21.74 26.14 32.78
C THR A 647 -21.54 26.82 31.43
N VAL A 648 -20.51 27.65 31.32
CA VAL A 648 -20.14 28.29 30.04
C VAL A 648 -19.29 27.32 29.23
N THR A 649 -19.62 27.18 27.95
CA THR A 649 -18.90 26.29 27.02
C THR A 649 -18.22 27.02 25.87
N ASP A 650 -18.62 28.27 25.63
CA ASP A 650 -18.01 29.15 24.65
C ASP A 650 -18.24 30.61 25.05
N ILE A 651 -17.34 31.49 24.63
CA ILE A 651 -17.40 32.93 24.90
C ILE A 651 -16.83 33.68 23.71
N ASP A 652 -17.39 34.84 23.40
CA ASP A 652 -16.81 35.82 22.50
C ASP A 652 -17.21 37.24 22.90
N ALA A 653 -16.39 38.23 22.55
CA ALA A 653 -16.58 39.63 22.93
C ALA A 653 -16.59 40.53 21.70
N GLY A 654 -17.62 41.37 21.61
CA GLY A 654 -17.71 42.48 20.66
C GLY A 654 -17.03 43.73 21.22
N ASN A 655 -17.20 44.89 20.58
CA ASN A 655 -16.55 46.11 21.09
C ASN A 655 -17.03 46.43 22.50
N ASP A 656 -18.36 46.39 22.70
CA ASP A 656 -19.02 46.90 23.90
C ASP A 656 -20.01 45.87 24.48
N HIS A 657 -19.92 44.60 24.09
CA HIS A 657 -20.79 43.53 24.57
C HIS A 657 -20.08 42.18 24.60
N THR A 658 -20.59 41.25 25.39
CA THR A 658 -20.05 39.90 25.52
C THR A 658 -21.16 38.88 25.35
N CYS A 659 -20.88 37.78 24.67
CA CYS A 659 -21.81 36.68 24.50
C CYS A 659 -21.20 35.36 24.94
N VAL A 660 -21.99 34.52 25.60
CA VAL A 660 -21.61 33.18 26.03
C VAL A 660 -22.59 32.14 25.55
N ARG A 661 -22.09 30.93 25.35
CA ARG A 661 -22.91 29.74 25.20
C ARG A 661 -22.98 28.98 26.51
N LEU A 662 -24.21 28.72 26.95
CA LEU A 662 -24.50 28.05 28.20
C LEU A 662 -24.86 26.57 27.99
N LEU A 663 -24.48 25.75 28.95
CA LEU A 663 -24.89 24.36 29.10
C LEU A 663 -25.57 24.21 30.47
N PRO A 664 -26.84 23.80 30.52
CA PRO A 664 -27.54 23.53 31.78
C PRO A 664 -26.83 22.44 32.60
N ASP A 665 -26.83 22.60 33.92
CA ASP A 665 -26.31 21.58 34.84
C ASP A 665 -27.22 20.35 34.94
N ASP A 666 -28.52 20.51 34.61
CA ASP A 666 -29.45 19.39 34.51
C ASP A 666 -29.22 18.63 33.21
N ALA A 667 -28.66 17.42 33.32
CA ALA A 667 -28.38 16.54 32.19
C ALA A 667 -29.63 16.13 31.37
N LEU A 668 -30.84 16.38 31.87
CA LEU A 668 -32.09 16.19 31.12
C LEU A 668 -32.49 17.40 30.28
N ASP A 669 -31.96 18.58 30.60
CA ASP A 669 -32.16 19.78 29.80
C ASP A 669 -31.13 19.83 28.68
N THR A 670 -31.62 19.68 27.45
CA THR A 670 -30.81 19.75 26.24
C THR A 670 -30.78 21.16 25.65
N SER A 671 -31.38 22.16 26.31
CA SER A 671 -31.27 23.55 25.91
C SER A 671 -29.81 23.97 25.90
N ARG A 672 -29.43 24.80 24.94
CA ARG A 672 -28.07 25.35 24.86
C ARG A 672 -28.12 26.83 24.53
N PRO A 673 -28.67 27.65 25.43
CA PRO A 673 -28.95 29.03 25.14
C PRO A 673 -27.66 29.83 24.95
N ILE A 674 -27.78 30.90 24.18
CA ILE A 674 -26.81 31.97 24.13
C ILE A 674 -27.29 33.08 25.04
N ARG A 675 -26.38 33.68 25.80
CA ARG A 675 -26.66 34.87 26.61
C ARG A 675 -25.67 35.95 26.22
N CYS A 676 -26.18 37.15 25.92
CA CYS A 676 -25.37 38.32 25.62
C CYS A 676 -25.70 39.44 26.61
N TRP A 677 -24.70 40.22 26.99
CA TRP A 677 -24.82 41.38 27.88
C TRP A 677 -23.82 42.49 27.46
N GLY A 678 -23.97 43.69 28.01
CA GLY A 678 -23.27 44.91 27.57
C GLY A 678 -24.20 45.87 26.83
N GLU A 679 -23.65 46.64 25.89
CA GLU A 679 -24.40 47.60 25.07
C GLU A 679 -25.48 46.89 24.24
N GLY A 680 -26.70 47.43 24.27
CA GLY A 680 -27.87 46.91 23.55
C GLY A 680 -28.43 47.84 22.47
N GLY A 681 -27.91 49.05 22.30
CA GLY A 681 -28.53 50.12 21.53
C GLY A 681 -28.87 49.82 20.06
N VAL A 682 -28.19 48.87 19.42
CA VAL A 682 -28.47 48.41 18.05
C VAL A 682 -28.86 46.93 17.98
N GLY A 683 -29.30 46.38 19.12
CA GLY A 683 -29.90 45.06 19.20
C GLY A 683 -28.89 43.92 19.23
N GLN A 684 -27.59 44.17 19.39
CA GLN A 684 -26.52 43.17 19.41
C GLN A 684 -26.66 42.12 20.52
N LEU A 685 -27.48 42.39 21.55
CA LEU A 685 -27.86 41.41 22.57
C LEU A 685 -28.99 40.47 22.13
N GLY A 686 -29.76 40.84 21.10
CA GLY A 686 -30.82 40.01 20.51
C GLY A 686 -32.11 39.95 21.33
N LEU A 687 -32.28 40.84 22.31
CA LEU A 687 -33.36 40.80 23.31
C LEU A 687 -34.63 41.56 22.89
N GLU A 688 -34.75 41.93 21.61
CA GLU A 688 -35.87 42.68 21.03
C GLU A 688 -36.12 44.05 21.71
N ASN A 689 -35.06 44.64 22.25
CA ASN A 689 -35.08 45.96 22.88
C ASN A 689 -33.65 46.55 22.88
N PRO A 690 -33.52 47.89 22.97
CA PRO A 690 -32.21 48.55 22.87
C PRO A 690 -31.54 48.77 24.23
N SER A 691 -31.99 48.12 25.31
CA SER A 691 -31.45 48.35 26.65
C SER A 691 -30.13 47.61 26.81
N ASP A 692 -29.20 48.25 27.49
CA ASP A 692 -27.99 47.62 27.97
C ASP A 692 -28.34 46.58 29.05
N ILE A 693 -27.45 45.61 29.26
CA ILE A 693 -27.64 44.56 30.26
C ILE A 693 -26.34 44.37 31.03
N GLY A 694 -26.44 44.31 32.36
CA GLY A 694 -25.29 44.08 33.23
C GLY A 694 -24.71 45.35 33.85
N ASP A 695 -25.28 46.51 33.51
CA ASP A 695 -25.02 47.83 34.09
C ASP A 695 -25.83 48.05 35.38
N ASP A 696 -27.06 47.51 35.45
CA ASP A 696 -27.83 47.42 36.69
C ASP A 696 -28.63 46.11 36.89
N GLU A 697 -28.61 45.20 35.90
CA GLU A 697 -29.24 43.89 35.96
C GLU A 697 -28.29 42.72 36.19
N VAL A 698 -28.82 41.70 36.87
CA VAL A 698 -28.09 40.48 37.17
C VAL A 698 -28.15 39.57 35.94
N ILE A 699 -26.98 39.28 35.35
CA ILE A 699 -26.88 38.46 34.14
C ILE A 699 -27.27 36.99 34.35
N ASP A 700 -27.39 36.51 35.59
CA ASP A 700 -27.94 35.18 35.95
C ASP A 700 -29.47 35.13 35.85
N ASN A 701 -30.01 35.45 34.67
CA ASN A 701 -31.44 35.51 34.44
C ASN A 701 -31.80 34.84 33.12
N ASP A 702 -32.68 33.84 33.17
CA ASP A 702 -33.14 33.10 32.01
C ASP A 702 -33.91 33.96 31.00
N ALA A 703 -34.39 35.13 31.41
CA ALA A 703 -35.01 36.11 30.50
C ALA A 703 -34.04 36.60 29.40
N PHE A 704 -32.73 36.45 29.60
CA PHE A 704 -31.70 36.85 28.65
C PHE A 704 -31.21 35.69 27.76
N ASN A 705 -31.84 34.51 27.87
CA ASN A 705 -31.46 33.33 27.10
C ASN A 705 -32.08 33.34 25.69
N LEU A 706 -31.23 33.34 24.66
CA LEU A 706 -31.58 33.08 23.27
C LEU A 706 -31.50 31.58 22.98
N ASN A 707 -32.65 30.93 22.77
CA ASN A 707 -32.75 29.49 22.56
C ASN A 707 -32.94 29.18 21.07
N PHE A 708 -31.84 28.81 20.39
CA PHE A 708 -31.78 28.56 18.94
C PHE A 708 -32.21 27.14 18.54
#